data_AF-A0AA85A3M1-F1
#
_entry.id   AF-A0AA85A3M1-F1
#
_cell.length_a   1.000
_cell.length_b   1.000
_cell.length_c   1.000
_cell.angle_alpha   90.00
_cell.angle_beta   90.00
_cell.angle_gamma   90.00
#
_symmetry.space_group_name_H-M   'P 1'
#
loop_
_entity.id
_entity.type
_entity.pdbx_description
1 polymer ?
#
loop_
_entity_poly.entity_id
_entity_poly.type
_entity_poly.pdbx_seq_one_letter_code
_entity_poly.pdbx_strand_id
1 'polypeptide(L)'
;MSPTPPSKRQKILTSTENNNNNFHSNTNNNLSNGMEANGEVPDLDESLYSRQLYVYGAEGMRRMATTDILVIGLEGLGLEVAKNIILAGVKSVTLCDDTPLCIADLTSHYFADLNDIGHPRAEICKNKLSELNNHVSVRVLNKHKLGAEDFRNFSVVVLNQGSEDLCVEYGDICRSLGVKFVVASTCGLFGKVFCDFGTDFVVYDPTGEVPSSVMIQQIEKSKQGLVTCLEETRHGFQDGDYVTFSEVKGMVELNGCQPRRVTVVGPDVFSIGDTSNFNPYISGGMCTLVKMPLKINFLPYRTAYYSPIFMTTDFVKTERPAQIHLFFKALSDYKNSNGSLPKPWCRTDSRTFVDYVHKVNKQVESTNASVSSIDEKLATLFGCVCSGQCSPVLSFIGSFAAQEVMKACSGKFTPLQQWMYFDATECLWMSSDEDFVVSENDAKPIGSRYDGQIAIFGRAFQEKLKGLKYFIVGSGAIGCELLKNFALMGVGAGPSGKIVVTDMDLIERSNLNRQFLFRPWDIHKMKSVVASAAAKLINPELNIEAHENRVGPETEKIYDDEFFEKLDGIANALDNVEARTYVDRRCVYYRKPLLESGTLGTKGNVQVVIPYLTESYSSSQDPPEKSFPACTLKNFPYLIEHTLQWARDLFEGLFVHQSQAMSSFLQDPPGFLERTLSNQGNQPLETLETLKTNLLDKRPSSFEDCVTWARLLWQDLFSNTIAQLLFNFPRDHVTSTGSDFWSGTKRCPHPLQFDVQDTTHLEFISAASNLRAECYGIPQCRNLSKISEIVQSVVVPPFVPRSGVRIDVTEAEAQARSAAPITDTSRLEKLQKALRSFTCSRTQKSRTVQKCLRRFSVALYFILRTCSTYQVKILRYRIFFMGSVRTFRSYDLARSNRILQR
;
A
#
# COMPACT_ATOMS: atom_id res chain seq x y z
N MET A 1 20.74 22.79 -6.31
CA MET A 1 21.48 21.75 -7.04
C MET A 1 21.59 20.54 -6.12
N SER A 2 20.62 19.63 -6.22
CA SER A 2 20.49 18.44 -5.37
C SER A 2 21.28 17.28 -5.99
N PRO A 3 21.98 16.43 -5.22
CA PRO A 3 22.82 15.38 -5.79
C PRO A 3 21.96 14.26 -6.40
N THR A 4 22.32 13.89 -7.62
CA THR A 4 21.70 12.87 -8.49
C THR A 4 21.83 11.45 -7.87
N PRO A 5 20.83 10.56 -8.00
CA PRO A 5 20.97 9.17 -7.57
C PRO A 5 21.87 8.36 -8.55
N PRO A 6 22.63 7.35 -8.08
CA PRO A 6 23.57 6.63 -8.94
C PRO A 6 22.87 5.65 -9.89
N SER A 7 23.25 5.72 -11.16
CA SER A 7 22.85 4.84 -12.26
C SER A 7 23.32 3.39 -12.06
N LYS A 8 22.41 2.42 -12.26
CA LYS A 8 22.74 0.98 -12.27
C LYS A 8 23.10 0.55 -13.70
N ARG A 9 24.39 0.29 -13.95
CA ARG A 9 24.85 -0.36 -15.20
C ARG A 9 24.88 -1.88 -15.08
N GLN A 10 24.51 -2.52 -16.19
CA GLN A 10 24.50 -3.97 -16.46
C GLN A 10 25.77 -4.70 -16.01
N LYS A 11 25.61 -5.91 -15.46
CA LYS A 11 26.68 -6.90 -15.33
C LYS A 11 26.55 -7.94 -16.44
N ILE A 12 27.47 -7.90 -17.39
CA ILE A 12 27.81 -9.03 -18.26
C ILE A 12 28.59 -10.02 -17.41
N LEU A 13 28.15 -11.28 -17.36
CA LEU A 13 28.94 -12.40 -16.83
C LEU A 13 29.23 -13.36 -17.97
N THR A 14 30.52 -13.43 -18.29
CA THR A 14 31.14 -14.39 -19.21
C THR A 14 30.93 -15.82 -18.70
N SER A 15 30.48 -16.67 -19.61
CA SER A 15 30.39 -18.11 -19.47
C SER A 15 31.78 -18.71 -19.20
N THR A 16 31.87 -19.58 -18.20
CA THR A 16 32.94 -20.58 -18.12
C THR A 16 32.26 -21.93 -18.10
N GLU A 17 32.50 -22.67 -19.18
CA GLU A 17 32.07 -24.05 -19.38
C GLU A 17 32.65 -24.95 -18.28
N ASN A 18 31.84 -25.88 -17.79
CA ASN A 18 32.31 -27.20 -17.43
C ASN A 18 31.15 -28.20 -17.54
N ASN A 19 31.24 -29.01 -18.60
CA ASN A 19 30.51 -30.25 -18.79
C ASN A 19 30.84 -31.24 -17.66
N ASN A 20 29.82 -31.90 -17.09
CA ASN A 20 29.72 -33.35 -17.18
C ASN A 20 28.38 -33.90 -16.66
N ASN A 21 27.82 -34.74 -17.53
CA ASN A 21 26.66 -35.64 -17.40
C ASN A 21 26.53 -36.38 -16.06
N ASN A 22 25.29 -36.56 -15.58
CA ASN A 22 24.61 -37.86 -15.72
C ASN A 22 23.13 -37.82 -15.32
N PHE A 23 22.31 -38.32 -16.24
CA PHE A 23 20.95 -38.77 -16.03
C PHE A 23 20.92 -39.92 -15.00
N HIS A 24 20.03 -39.86 -14.02
CA HIS A 24 19.27 -41.04 -13.62
C HIS A 24 17.89 -40.66 -13.08
N SER A 25 16.89 -41.19 -13.79
CA SER A 25 15.52 -41.42 -13.35
C SER A 25 15.49 -42.17 -12.02
N ASN A 26 14.70 -41.69 -11.06
CA ASN A 26 14.04 -42.58 -10.12
C ASN A 26 12.66 -42.06 -9.73
N THR A 27 11.72 -42.97 -9.92
CA THR A 27 10.29 -42.94 -9.68
C THR A 27 9.95 -42.95 -8.18
N ASN A 28 8.73 -42.48 -7.89
CA ASN A 28 7.89 -42.79 -6.74
C ASN A 28 8.48 -42.56 -5.34
N ASN A 29 7.97 -41.53 -4.65
CA ASN A 29 7.42 -41.72 -3.31
C ASN A 29 6.41 -40.63 -2.97
N ASN A 30 5.13 -41.03 -3.02
CA ASN A 30 4.03 -40.40 -2.30
C ASN A 30 4.38 -40.38 -0.81
N LEU A 31 4.45 -39.17 -0.23
CA LEU A 31 4.27 -38.98 1.20
C LEU A 31 3.19 -37.94 1.40
N SER A 32 1.96 -38.45 1.48
CA SER A 32 0.83 -37.82 2.13
C SER A 32 1.17 -37.60 3.61
N ASN A 33 1.51 -36.36 3.98
CA ASN A 33 1.43 -35.94 5.38
C ASN A 33 0.13 -35.17 5.58
N GLY A 34 -0.90 -35.92 5.98
CA GLY A 34 -2.03 -35.36 6.71
C GLY A 34 -1.53 -34.88 8.08
N MET A 35 -1.66 -33.59 8.33
CA MET A 35 -1.71 -33.04 9.68
C MET A 35 -3.09 -32.41 9.82
N GLU A 36 -3.98 -33.11 10.50
CA GLU A 36 -5.21 -32.55 11.02
C GLU A 36 -4.89 -31.47 12.06
N ALA A 37 -5.70 -30.43 12.00
CA ALA A 37 -5.67 -29.19 12.75
C ALA A 37 -5.55 -29.37 14.27
N ASN A 38 -4.47 -28.83 14.84
CA ASN A 38 -4.57 -28.08 16.09
C ASN A 38 -4.70 -26.60 15.68
N GLY A 39 -5.72 -25.92 16.21
CA GLY A 39 -6.15 -24.57 15.81
C GLY A 39 -5.16 -23.44 16.12
N GLU A 40 -3.96 -23.50 15.55
CA GLU A 40 -3.09 -22.35 15.38
C GLU A 40 -3.45 -21.67 14.06
N VAL A 41 -3.82 -20.39 14.12
CA VAL A 41 -4.01 -19.55 12.93
C VAL A 41 -2.69 -19.57 12.16
N PRO A 42 -2.68 -19.84 10.84
CA PRO A 42 -1.45 -19.81 10.06
C PRO A 42 -0.74 -18.47 10.29
N ASP A 43 0.56 -18.51 10.62
CA ASP A 43 1.37 -17.30 10.68
C ASP A 43 1.26 -16.56 9.35
N LEU A 44 0.83 -15.29 9.41
CA LEU A 44 0.63 -14.47 8.21
C LEU A 44 1.97 -14.28 7.51
N ASP A 45 2.03 -14.57 6.22
CA ASP A 45 3.22 -14.33 5.41
C ASP A 45 3.44 -12.83 5.19
N GLU A 46 4.10 -12.18 6.16
CA GLU A 46 4.40 -10.74 6.12
C GLU A 46 5.25 -10.36 4.90
N SER A 47 6.01 -11.30 4.33
CA SER A 47 6.85 -11.02 3.17
C SER A 47 6.05 -10.89 1.87
N LEU A 48 4.91 -11.59 1.77
CA LEU A 48 3.96 -11.48 0.67
C LEU A 48 2.96 -10.34 0.91
N TYR A 49 2.31 -10.32 2.07
CA TYR A 49 1.23 -9.39 2.40
C TYR A 49 1.69 -8.05 2.98
N SER A 50 3.00 -7.77 3.01
CA SER A 50 3.62 -6.57 3.63
C SER A 50 2.80 -5.29 3.41
N ARG A 51 2.45 -4.97 2.16
CA ARG A 51 1.74 -3.72 1.84
C ARG A 51 0.27 -3.75 2.23
N GLN A 52 -0.39 -4.89 2.09
CA GLN A 52 -1.79 -5.07 2.46
C GLN A 52 -1.99 -5.11 3.98
N LEU A 53 -0.99 -5.57 4.74
CA LEU A 53 -1.01 -5.55 6.21
C LEU A 53 -1.13 -4.13 6.75
N TYR A 54 -0.54 -3.12 6.10
CA TYR A 54 -0.71 -1.72 6.48
C TYR A 54 -2.12 -1.19 6.20
N VAL A 55 -2.89 -1.84 5.33
CA VAL A 55 -4.27 -1.46 4.99
C VAL A 55 -5.25 -2.18 5.92
N TYR A 56 -5.16 -3.50 6.03
CA TYR A 56 -6.12 -4.30 6.80
C TYR A 56 -5.74 -4.52 8.26
N GLY A 57 -4.45 -4.46 8.60
CA GLY A 57 -3.93 -4.88 9.89
C GLY A 57 -3.94 -6.40 10.03
N ALA A 58 -3.14 -6.91 10.98
CA ALA A 58 -3.00 -8.35 11.21
C ALA A 58 -4.34 -9.02 11.55
N GLU A 59 -5.18 -8.38 12.36
CA GLU A 59 -6.48 -8.95 12.76
C GLU A 59 -7.45 -9.06 11.59
N GLY A 60 -7.53 -8.04 10.73
CA GLY A 60 -8.35 -8.10 9.51
C GLY A 60 -7.88 -9.22 8.59
N MET A 61 -6.57 -9.35 8.38
CA MET A 61 -5.98 -10.44 7.58
C MET A 61 -6.28 -11.83 8.14
N ARG A 62 -6.20 -12.03 9.45
CA ARG A 62 -6.51 -13.35 10.06
C ARG A 62 -7.96 -13.77 9.82
N ARG A 63 -8.92 -12.84 9.90
CA ARG A 63 -10.33 -13.12 9.64
C ARG A 63 -10.58 -13.46 8.16
N MET A 64 -9.88 -12.78 7.25
CA MET A 64 -9.95 -13.10 5.82
C MET A 64 -9.38 -14.49 5.56
N ALA A 65 -8.24 -14.83 6.15
CA ALA A 65 -7.56 -16.12 5.98
C ALA A 65 -8.36 -17.35 6.50
N THR A 66 -9.45 -17.14 7.25
CA THR A 66 -10.34 -18.22 7.71
C THR A 66 -11.68 -18.27 6.97
N THR A 67 -11.89 -17.39 5.99
CA THR A 67 -13.16 -17.25 5.28
C THR A 67 -13.20 -18.02 3.95
N ASP A 68 -14.21 -18.88 3.79
CA ASP A 68 -14.53 -19.57 2.53
C ASP A 68 -15.53 -18.75 1.71
N ILE A 69 -15.25 -18.57 0.41
CA ILE A 69 -16.04 -17.70 -0.48
C ILE A 69 -16.49 -18.47 -1.73
N LEU A 70 -17.74 -18.24 -2.13
CA LEU A 70 -18.29 -18.72 -3.40
C LEU A 70 -18.41 -17.56 -4.39
N VAL A 71 -17.87 -17.72 -5.59
CA VAL A 71 -17.99 -16.76 -6.70
C VAL A 71 -18.76 -17.42 -7.83
N ILE A 72 -19.95 -16.88 -8.13
CA ILE A 72 -20.87 -17.38 -9.15
C ILE A 72 -20.79 -16.47 -10.39
N GLY A 73 -20.61 -17.08 -11.56
CA GLY A 73 -20.43 -16.40 -12.85
C GLY A 73 -19.00 -15.89 -13.03
N LEU A 74 -18.30 -16.39 -14.05
CA LEU A 74 -16.87 -16.18 -14.35
C LEU A 74 -16.67 -15.59 -15.77
N GLU A 75 -17.60 -14.75 -16.21
CA GLU A 75 -17.29 -13.74 -17.23
C GLU A 75 -16.19 -12.78 -16.71
N GLY A 76 -15.75 -11.81 -17.51
CA GLY A 76 -14.69 -10.89 -17.08
C GLY A 76 -14.94 -10.25 -15.71
N LEU A 77 -16.20 -9.95 -15.35
CA LEU A 77 -16.56 -9.32 -14.08
C LEU A 77 -16.26 -10.23 -12.90
N GLY A 78 -16.75 -11.47 -12.94
CA GLY A 78 -16.51 -12.42 -11.88
C GLY A 78 -15.06 -12.87 -11.82
N LEU A 79 -14.37 -12.91 -12.97
CA LEU A 79 -12.94 -13.15 -13.02
C LEU A 79 -12.15 -12.05 -12.29
N GLU A 80 -12.51 -10.78 -12.51
CA GLU A 80 -11.89 -9.65 -11.80
C GLU A 80 -12.15 -9.72 -10.28
N VAL A 81 -13.37 -10.05 -9.88
CA VAL A 81 -13.72 -10.24 -8.47
C VAL A 81 -12.87 -11.37 -7.86
N ALA A 82 -12.82 -12.53 -8.51
CA ALA A 82 -12.07 -13.70 -8.04
C ALA A 82 -10.57 -13.40 -7.93
N LYS A 83 -9.96 -12.75 -8.93
CA LYS A 83 -8.55 -12.32 -8.89
C LYS A 83 -8.26 -11.53 -7.62
N ASN A 84 -9.05 -10.49 -7.36
CA ASN A 84 -8.79 -9.57 -6.25
C ASN A 84 -9.00 -10.25 -4.88
N ILE A 85 -10.02 -11.11 -4.74
CA ILE A 85 -10.26 -11.89 -3.51
C ILE A 85 -9.10 -12.86 -3.24
N ILE A 86 -8.60 -13.55 -4.26
CA ILE A 86 -7.51 -14.52 -4.12
C ILE A 86 -6.20 -13.81 -3.76
N LEU A 87 -5.87 -12.71 -4.43
CA LEU A 87 -4.70 -11.90 -4.09
C LEU A 87 -4.75 -11.38 -2.65
N ALA A 88 -5.96 -11.07 -2.17
CA ALA A 88 -6.16 -10.58 -0.81
C ALA A 88 -5.94 -11.64 0.28
N GLY A 89 -5.93 -12.94 -0.04
CA GLY A 89 -5.55 -13.99 0.90
C GLY A 89 -6.68 -14.48 1.81
N VAL A 90 -7.74 -15.01 1.21
CA VAL A 90 -8.82 -15.70 1.93
C VAL A 90 -8.51 -17.19 2.13
N LYS A 91 -9.32 -17.94 2.89
CA LYS A 91 -9.09 -19.38 3.10
C LYS A 91 -9.24 -20.16 1.79
N SER A 92 -10.38 -19.99 1.13
CA SER A 92 -10.67 -20.64 -0.13
C SER A 92 -11.64 -19.84 -0.98
N VAL A 93 -11.52 -20.02 -2.30
CA VAL A 93 -12.44 -19.49 -3.30
C VAL A 93 -12.97 -20.67 -4.12
N THR A 94 -14.28 -20.85 -4.13
CA THR A 94 -14.96 -21.81 -4.99
C THR A 94 -15.61 -21.06 -6.15
N LEU A 95 -15.32 -21.49 -7.37
CA LEU A 95 -15.82 -20.91 -8.61
C LEU A 95 -17.01 -21.73 -9.10
N CYS A 96 -18.09 -21.07 -9.52
CA CYS A 96 -19.28 -21.73 -10.07
C CYS A 96 -19.68 -21.05 -11.38
N ASP A 97 -19.27 -21.64 -12.50
CA ASP A 97 -19.71 -21.26 -13.84
C ASP A 97 -19.41 -22.40 -14.83
N ASP A 98 -20.45 -23.18 -15.18
CA ASP A 98 -20.38 -24.25 -16.17
C ASP A 98 -20.69 -23.76 -17.60
N THR A 99 -20.91 -22.46 -17.79
CA THR A 99 -21.18 -21.87 -19.09
C THR A 99 -19.96 -22.02 -20.00
N PRO A 100 -20.12 -22.56 -21.23
CA PRO A 100 -19.06 -22.60 -22.22
C PRO A 100 -18.57 -21.19 -22.60
N LEU A 101 -17.26 -21.01 -22.64
CA LEU A 101 -16.65 -19.78 -23.14
C LEU A 101 -17.03 -19.53 -24.61
N CYS A 102 -17.46 -18.31 -24.92
CA CYS A 102 -17.70 -17.86 -26.29
C CYS A 102 -16.70 -16.77 -26.70
N ILE A 103 -16.61 -16.47 -28.00
CA ILE A 103 -15.65 -15.47 -28.52
C ILE A 103 -15.87 -14.08 -27.93
N ALA A 104 -17.12 -13.71 -27.65
CA ALA A 104 -17.45 -12.41 -27.05
C ALA A 104 -16.91 -12.26 -25.63
N ASP A 105 -16.71 -13.36 -24.90
CA ASP A 105 -16.15 -13.33 -23.54
C ASP A 105 -14.70 -12.84 -23.54
N LEU A 106 -13.95 -13.07 -24.63
CA LEU A 106 -12.56 -12.64 -24.78
C LEU A 106 -12.38 -11.11 -24.82
N THR A 107 -13.47 -10.35 -24.91
CA THR A 107 -13.47 -8.88 -24.73
C THR A 107 -13.00 -8.49 -23.34
N SER A 108 -13.31 -9.30 -22.32
CA SER A 108 -13.00 -9.00 -20.92
C SER A 108 -12.28 -10.13 -20.17
N HIS A 109 -12.28 -11.35 -20.72
CA HIS A 109 -11.71 -12.53 -20.09
C HIS A 109 -10.20 -12.66 -20.37
N TYR A 110 -9.37 -12.15 -19.46
CA TYR A 110 -7.90 -12.10 -19.63
C TYR A 110 -7.15 -13.40 -19.30
N PHE A 111 -7.85 -14.47 -18.92
CA PHE A 111 -7.26 -15.80 -18.68
C PHE A 111 -7.61 -16.83 -19.74
N ALA A 112 -8.39 -16.48 -20.77
CA ALA A 112 -8.74 -17.43 -21.83
C ALA A 112 -8.13 -16.99 -23.16
N ASP A 113 -7.90 -17.95 -24.04
CA ASP A 113 -7.55 -17.72 -25.44
C ASP A 113 -8.55 -18.39 -26.41
N LEU A 114 -8.26 -18.31 -27.72
CA LEU A 114 -9.16 -18.84 -28.75
C LEU A 114 -9.33 -20.37 -28.69
N ASN A 115 -8.37 -21.10 -28.11
CA ASN A 115 -8.45 -22.56 -27.96
C ASN A 115 -9.35 -22.99 -26.79
N ASP A 116 -9.63 -22.07 -25.85
CA ASP A 116 -10.49 -22.33 -24.70
C ASP A 116 -11.99 -22.24 -25.05
N ILE A 117 -12.35 -21.74 -26.24
CA ILE A 117 -13.75 -21.61 -26.68
C ILE A 117 -14.48 -22.96 -26.59
N GLY A 118 -15.67 -22.95 -26.00
CA GLY A 118 -16.49 -24.14 -25.77
C GLY A 118 -16.21 -24.86 -24.44
N HIS A 119 -15.12 -24.53 -23.73
CA HIS A 119 -14.85 -25.10 -22.41
C HIS A 119 -15.51 -24.28 -21.29
N PRO A 120 -15.87 -24.91 -20.15
CA PRO A 120 -16.46 -24.20 -19.01
C PRO A 120 -15.54 -23.11 -18.45
N ARG A 121 -16.06 -21.89 -18.29
CA ARG A 121 -15.31 -20.72 -17.82
C ARG A 121 -14.61 -20.94 -16.47
N ALA A 122 -15.26 -21.60 -15.52
CA ALA A 122 -14.67 -21.87 -14.20
C ALA A 122 -13.45 -22.81 -14.28
N GLU A 123 -13.50 -23.83 -15.13
CA GLU A 123 -12.38 -24.78 -15.29
C GLU A 123 -11.18 -24.13 -15.99
N ILE A 124 -11.41 -23.26 -16.99
CA ILE A 124 -10.35 -22.47 -17.64
C ILE A 124 -9.60 -21.61 -16.63
N CYS A 125 -10.33 -20.95 -15.72
CA CYS A 125 -9.75 -20.01 -14.78
C CYS A 125 -9.06 -20.67 -13.59
N LYS A 126 -9.48 -21.87 -13.18
CA LYS A 126 -9.08 -22.53 -11.94
C LYS A 126 -7.57 -22.52 -11.71
N ASN A 127 -6.80 -23.01 -12.69
CA ASN A 127 -5.36 -23.14 -12.55
C ASN A 127 -4.69 -21.75 -12.50
N LYS A 128 -5.04 -20.86 -13.43
CA LYS A 128 -4.46 -19.51 -13.51
C LYS A 128 -4.76 -18.65 -12.27
N LEU A 129 -5.96 -18.80 -11.69
CA LEU A 129 -6.33 -18.15 -10.43
C LEU A 129 -5.59 -18.76 -9.23
N SER A 130 -5.41 -20.08 -9.19
CA SER A 130 -4.67 -20.74 -8.10
C SER A 130 -3.19 -20.32 -8.02
N GLU A 131 -2.58 -20.00 -9.17
CA GLU A 131 -1.20 -19.52 -9.24
C GLU A 131 -1.00 -18.10 -8.69
N LEU A 132 -2.07 -17.31 -8.55
CA LEU A 132 -1.96 -15.95 -8.01
C LEU A 132 -1.57 -15.95 -6.54
N ASN A 133 -2.04 -16.94 -5.78
CA ASN A 133 -1.79 -17.02 -4.36
C ASN A 133 -1.85 -18.45 -3.83
N ASN A 134 -0.68 -19.04 -3.55
CA ASN A 134 -0.55 -20.41 -3.05
C ASN A 134 -1.14 -20.62 -1.64
N HIS A 135 -1.49 -19.54 -0.92
CA HIS A 135 -2.16 -19.63 0.38
C HIS A 135 -3.68 -19.80 0.25
N VAL A 136 -4.25 -19.57 -0.93
CA VAL A 136 -5.71 -19.64 -1.16
C VAL A 136 -6.05 -20.90 -1.94
N SER A 137 -6.91 -21.75 -1.38
CA SER A 137 -7.41 -22.92 -2.10
C SER A 137 -8.45 -22.51 -3.14
N VAL A 138 -8.21 -22.79 -4.43
CA VAL A 138 -9.17 -22.54 -5.50
C VAL A 138 -9.85 -23.84 -5.95
N ARG A 139 -11.18 -23.86 -5.96
CA ARG A 139 -12.01 -25.03 -6.32
C ARG A 139 -13.03 -24.66 -7.37
N VAL A 140 -13.58 -25.66 -8.05
CA VAL A 140 -14.70 -25.49 -8.98
C VAL A 140 -15.89 -26.31 -8.48
N LEU A 141 -17.07 -25.70 -8.51
CA LEU A 141 -18.35 -26.34 -8.26
C LEU A 141 -19.11 -26.44 -9.58
N ASN A 142 -19.15 -27.64 -10.15
CA ASN A 142 -19.81 -27.91 -11.43
C ASN A 142 -21.31 -28.17 -11.21
N LYS A 143 -22.08 -27.09 -11.03
CA LYS A 143 -23.55 -27.14 -10.91
C LYS A 143 -24.19 -25.93 -11.59
N HIS A 144 -25.18 -26.22 -12.44
CA HIS A 144 -25.91 -25.19 -13.18
C HIS A 144 -26.89 -24.38 -12.32
N LYS A 145 -27.42 -24.98 -11.25
CA LYS A 145 -28.30 -24.32 -10.26
C LYS A 145 -27.91 -24.76 -8.86
N LEU A 146 -27.88 -23.80 -7.93
CA LEU A 146 -27.46 -24.01 -6.55
C LEU A 146 -28.65 -23.91 -5.60
N GLY A 147 -28.60 -24.68 -4.52
CA GLY A 147 -29.59 -24.64 -3.43
C GLY A 147 -28.98 -24.27 -2.09
N ALA A 148 -29.80 -24.24 -1.04
CA ALA A 148 -29.37 -23.85 0.30
C ALA A 148 -28.20 -24.69 0.87
N GLU A 149 -28.18 -26.00 0.60
CA GLU A 149 -27.08 -26.87 1.07
C GLU A 149 -25.73 -26.55 0.41
N ASP A 150 -25.74 -26.00 -0.82
CA ASP A 150 -24.51 -25.56 -1.49
C ASP A 150 -23.93 -24.32 -0.83
N PHE A 151 -24.76 -23.48 -0.19
CA PHE A 151 -24.34 -22.19 0.37
C PHE A 151 -23.86 -22.28 1.82
N ARG A 152 -24.30 -23.32 2.56
CA ARG A 152 -24.07 -23.46 4.02
C ARG A 152 -22.60 -23.40 4.44
N ASN A 153 -21.68 -23.78 3.56
CA ASN A 153 -20.24 -23.85 3.87
C ASN A 153 -19.48 -22.56 3.54
N PHE A 154 -20.14 -21.52 3.04
CA PHE A 154 -19.51 -20.27 2.64
C PHE A 154 -19.88 -19.14 3.60
N SER A 155 -18.92 -18.28 3.93
CA SER A 155 -19.21 -17.07 4.72
C SER A 155 -19.70 -15.91 3.85
N VAL A 156 -19.28 -15.90 2.58
CA VAL A 156 -19.66 -14.89 1.59
C VAL A 156 -19.97 -15.56 0.26
N VAL A 157 -21.08 -15.17 -0.37
CA VAL A 157 -21.46 -15.54 -1.72
C VAL A 157 -21.47 -14.29 -2.59
N VAL A 158 -20.80 -14.37 -3.74
CA VAL A 158 -20.79 -13.31 -4.75
C VAL A 158 -21.49 -13.79 -6.00
N LEU A 159 -22.53 -13.07 -6.42
CA LEU A 159 -23.24 -13.32 -7.67
C LEU A 159 -22.87 -12.26 -8.71
N ASN A 160 -22.22 -12.69 -9.79
CA ASN A 160 -21.83 -11.82 -10.89
C ASN A 160 -22.74 -12.05 -12.10
N GLN A 161 -23.20 -10.96 -12.73
CA GLN A 161 -24.07 -11.00 -13.93
C GLN A 161 -25.33 -11.86 -13.78
N GLY A 162 -25.85 -12.02 -12.56
CA GLY A 162 -27.10 -12.74 -12.28
C GLY A 162 -28.35 -11.96 -12.73
N SER A 163 -29.40 -12.68 -13.13
CA SER A 163 -30.72 -12.08 -13.36
C SER A 163 -31.33 -11.58 -12.06
N GLU A 164 -32.29 -10.64 -12.14
CA GLU A 164 -32.97 -10.13 -10.95
C GLU A 164 -33.67 -11.24 -10.15
N ASP A 165 -34.26 -12.21 -10.86
CA ASP A 165 -34.93 -13.35 -10.23
C ASP A 165 -33.93 -14.21 -9.43
N LEU A 166 -32.72 -14.40 -9.97
CA LEU A 166 -31.65 -15.15 -9.32
C LEU A 166 -31.06 -14.38 -8.13
N CYS A 167 -30.92 -13.06 -8.25
CA CYS A 167 -30.48 -12.21 -7.15
C CYS A 167 -31.43 -12.29 -5.95
N VAL A 168 -32.74 -12.31 -6.21
CA VAL A 168 -33.76 -12.50 -5.18
C VAL A 168 -33.67 -13.91 -4.58
N GLU A 169 -33.63 -14.96 -5.41
CA GLU A 169 -33.56 -16.35 -4.95
C GLU A 169 -32.33 -16.59 -4.07
N TYR A 170 -31.14 -16.24 -4.56
CA TYR A 170 -29.89 -16.47 -3.83
C TYR A 170 -29.72 -15.52 -2.65
N GLY A 171 -30.24 -14.30 -2.73
CA GLY A 171 -30.29 -13.37 -1.61
C GLY A 171 -31.15 -13.89 -0.45
N ASP A 172 -32.34 -14.42 -0.76
CA ASP A 172 -33.25 -15.02 0.23
C ASP A 172 -32.59 -16.26 0.90
N ILE A 173 -31.92 -17.11 0.11
CA ILE A 173 -31.15 -18.25 0.63
C ILE A 173 -30.02 -17.79 1.55
N CYS A 174 -29.17 -16.86 1.10
CA CYS A 174 -28.05 -16.35 1.89
C CYS A 174 -28.54 -15.77 3.22
N ARG A 175 -29.59 -14.96 3.17
CA ARG A 175 -30.20 -14.35 4.36
C ARG A 175 -30.70 -15.40 5.34
N SER A 176 -31.33 -16.46 4.87
CA SER A 176 -31.83 -17.56 5.72
C SER A 176 -30.71 -18.34 6.43
N LEU A 177 -29.51 -18.37 5.84
CA LEU A 177 -28.35 -19.09 6.36
C LEU A 177 -27.37 -18.19 7.13
N GLY A 178 -27.61 -16.87 7.19
CA GLY A 178 -26.66 -15.91 7.76
C GLY A 178 -25.39 -15.72 6.91
N VAL A 179 -25.44 -16.09 5.64
CA VAL A 179 -24.34 -15.92 4.68
C VAL A 179 -24.39 -14.52 4.10
N LYS A 180 -23.24 -13.86 3.99
CA LYS A 180 -23.14 -12.51 3.43
C LYS A 180 -23.26 -12.58 1.92
N PHE A 181 -24.01 -11.65 1.33
CA PHE A 181 -24.33 -11.67 -0.09
C PHE A 181 -23.86 -10.39 -0.78
N VAL A 182 -23.13 -10.55 -1.88
CA VAL A 182 -22.68 -9.45 -2.75
C VAL A 182 -23.14 -9.73 -4.17
N VAL A 183 -23.71 -8.73 -4.84
CA VAL A 183 -24.08 -8.81 -6.26
C VAL A 183 -23.28 -7.77 -7.03
N ALA A 184 -22.76 -8.16 -8.19
CA ALA A 184 -22.14 -7.25 -9.14
C ALA A 184 -22.67 -7.49 -10.55
N SER A 185 -22.95 -6.44 -11.30
CA SER A 185 -23.37 -6.57 -12.71
C SER A 185 -22.89 -5.39 -13.53
N THR A 186 -22.65 -5.64 -14.82
CA THR A 186 -22.24 -4.61 -15.79
C THR A 186 -22.98 -4.77 -17.11
N CYS A 187 -23.41 -3.66 -17.67
CA CYS A 187 -24.10 -3.57 -18.96
C CYS A 187 -23.51 -2.40 -19.75
N GLY A 188 -22.60 -2.69 -20.69
CA GLY A 188 -21.90 -1.67 -21.45
C GLY A 188 -21.12 -0.69 -20.57
N LEU A 189 -21.57 0.57 -20.54
CA LEU A 189 -20.98 1.66 -19.75
C LEU A 189 -21.57 1.79 -18.35
N PHE A 190 -22.49 0.91 -17.96
CA PHE A 190 -23.20 0.95 -16.69
C PHE A 190 -22.78 -0.22 -15.79
N GLY A 191 -22.84 -0.01 -14.49
CA GLY A 191 -22.54 -1.02 -13.49
C GLY A 191 -23.36 -0.86 -12.22
N LYS A 192 -23.55 -1.97 -11.50
CA LYS A 192 -24.15 -1.99 -10.17
C LYS A 192 -23.40 -2.90 -9.22
N VAL A 193 -23.40 -2.54 -7.93
CA VAL A 193 -23.02 -3.40 -6.81
C VAL A 193 -24.10 -3.33 -5.74
N PHE A 194 -24.44 -4.48 -5.15
CA PHE A 194 -25.31 -4.58 -3.98
C PHE A 194 -24.66 -5.39 -2.87
N CYS A 195 -24.90 -5.01 -1.62
CA CYS A 195 -24.41 -5.72 -0.43
C CYS A 195 -25.53 -6.01 0.57
N ASP A 196 -25.54 -7.23 1.09
CA ASP A 196 -26.35 -7.67 2.23
C ASP A 196 -25.50 -8.49 3.21
N PHE A 197 -25.14 -7.89 4.35
CA PHE A 197 -24.36 -8.56 5.40
C PHE A 197 -25.18 -8.93 6.65
N GLY A 198 -26.52 -8.95 6.55
CA GLY A 198 -27.42 -9.33 7.65
C GLY A 198 -27.83 -8.18 8.58
N THR A 199 -28.48 -8.51 9.69
CA THR A 199 -29.15 -7.55 10.62
C THR A 199 -28.34 -7.22 11.88
N ASP A 200 -27.05 -7.52 11.94
CA ASP A 200 -26.18 -7.15 13.06
C ASP A 200 -24.69 -7.20 12.64
N PHE A 201 -24.37 -6.59 11.49
CA PHE A 201 -22.99 -6.60 10.99
C PHE A 201 -22.12 -5.63 11.79
N VAL A 202 -21.00 -6.13 12.34
CA VAL A 202 -20.09 -5.32 13.18
C VAL A 202 -18.90 -4.83 12.35
N VAL A 203 -18.76 -3.52 12.27
CA VAL A 203 -17.60 -2.81 11.73
C VAL A 203 -16.69 -2.39 12.88
N TYR A 204 -15.49 -2.94 12.95
CA TYR A 204 -14.51 -2.66 14.02
C TYR A 204 -13.69 -1.41 13.75
N ASP A 205 -13.51 -1.08 12.47
CA ASP A 205 -12.80 0.12 12.04
C ASP A 205 -13.48 0.67 10.77
N PRO A 206 -14.27 1.74 10.85
CA PRO A 206 -15.01 2.25 9.70
C PRO A 206 -14.15 2.95 8.64
N THR A 207 -12.96 3.44 8.99
CA THR A 207 -12.17 4.32 8.10
C THR A 207 -10.82 3.75 7.70
N GLY A 208 -10.21 2.89 8.52
CA GLY A 208 -8.83 2.45 8.39
C GLY A 208 -7.77 3.49 8.74
N GLU A 209 -8.16 4.71 9.12
CA GLU A 209 -7.23 5.78 9.52
C GLU A 209 -6.52 5.44 10.84
N VAL A 210 -5.30 5.92 11.03
CA VAL A 210 -4.61 5.72 12.32
C VAL A 210 -5.35 6.52 13.40
N PRO A 211 -5.69 5.93 14.56
CA PRO A 211 -6.31 6.68 15.66
C PRO A 211 -5.44 7.87 16.08
N SER A 212 -5.99 9.09 16.00
CA SER A 212 -5.26 10.29 16.36
C SER A 212 -4.94 10.30 17.86
N SER A 213 -3.80 10.89 18.19
CA SER A 213 -3.32 11.01 19.57
C SER A 213 -2.76 12.41 19.79
N VAL A 214 -3.08 13.01 20.93
CA VAL A 214 -2.80 14.42 21.24
C VAL A 214 -2.21 14.56 22.64
N MET A 215 -1.25 15.46 22.80
CA MET A 215 -0.67 15.77 24.11
C MET A 215 -1.56 16.74 24.86
N ILE A 216 -1.61 16.57 26.18
CA ILE A 216 -2.48 17.33 27.07
C ILE A 216 -1.69 18.43 27.77
N GLN A 217 -2.22 19.65 27.75
CA GLN A 217 -1.72 20.77 28.53
C GLN A 217 -2.36 20.80 29.92
N GLN A 218 -3.69 20.65 29.96
CA GLN A 218 -4.47 20.78 31.19
C GLN A 218 -5.75 19.93 31.13
N ILE A 219 -6.17 19.44 32.30
CA ILE A 219 -7.49 18.84 32.49
C ILE A 219 -8.16 19.52 33.68
N GLU A 220 -9.33 20.11 33.45
CA GLU A 220 -10.12 20.72 34.51
C GLU A 220 -10.79 19.66 35.38
N LYS A 221 -10.75 19.86 36.70
CA LYS A 221 -11.56 19.12 37.65
C LYS A 221 -12.96 19.74 37.72
N SER A 222 -13.85 19.34 36.82
CA SER A 222 -15.20 19.91 36.70
C SER A 222 -16.22 18.88 36.21
N LYS A 223 -17.51 19.24 36.24
CA LYS A 223 -18.59 18.39 35.69
C LYS A 223 -18.46 18.15 34.18
N GLN A 224 -17.79 19.07 33.48
CA GLN A 224 -17.54 18.96 32.05
C GLN A 224 -16.18 18.30 31.75
N GLY A 225 -15.20 18.42 32.66
CA GLY A 225 -13.86 17.84 32.46
C GLY A 225 -13.23 18.33 31.16
N LEU A 226 -13.00 19.65 31.05
CA LEU A 226 -12.39 20.22 29.86
C LEU A 226 -10.92 19.80 29.76
N VAL A 227 -10.55 19.29 28.61
CA VAL A 227 -9.19 18.89 28.24
C VAL A 227 -8.68 19.89 27.22
N THR A 228 -7.58 20.56 27.56
CA THR A 228 -6.87 21.50 26.68
C THR A 228 -5.64 20.80 26.11
N CYS A 229 -5.50 20.81 24.79
CA CYS A 229 -4.36 20.24 24.08
C CYS A 229 -3.11 21.13 24.27
N LEU A 230 -1.92 20.54 24.11
CA LEU A 230 -0.67 21.29 24.13
C LEU A 230 -0.65 22.37 23.03
N GLU A 231 -0.05 23.53 23.33
CA GLU A 231 0.01 24.69 22.43
C GLU A 231 0.32 24.30 20.97
N GLU A 232 -0.39 24.93 20.03
CA GLU A 232 -0.33 24.72 18.57
C GLU A 232 -0.78 23.33 18.07
N THR A 233 -1.24 22.42 18.95
CA THR A 233 -1.78 21.12 18.53
C THR A 233 -3.31 21.16 18.41
N ARG A 234 -3.81 20.81 17.22
CA ARG A 234 -5.25 20.58 17.01
C ARG A 234 -5.57 19.11 17.23
N HIS A 235 -6.67 18.82 17.92
CA HIS A 235 -6.97 17.43 18.24
C HIS A 235 -7.54 16.62 17.07
N GLY A 236 -8.27 17.28 16.17
CA GLY A 236 -8.89 16.62 15.01
C GLY A 236 -10.05 15.68 15.33
N PHE A 237 -10.40 15.50 16.61
CA PHE A 237 -11.61 14.78 17.04
C PHE A 237 -12.90 15.46 16.57
N GLN A 238 -13.97 14.65 16.47
CA GLN A 238 -15.34 15.05 16.15
C GLN A 238 -16.28 14.76 17.32
N ASP A 239 -17.44 15.43 17.35
CA ASP A 239 -18.46 15.17 18.36
C ASP A 239 -18.93 13.70 18.32
N GLY A 240 -18.89 13.04 19.48
CA GLY A 240 -19.26 11.62 19.59
C GLY A 240 -18.11 10.64 19.42
N ASP A 241 -16.88 11.11 19.11
CA ASP A 241 -15.68 10.28 19.21
C ASP A 241 -15.48 9.78 20.64
N TYR A 242 -14.68 8.73 20.79
CA TYR A 242 -14.31 8.18 22.09
C TYR A 242 -12.80 8.23 22.27
N VAL A 243 -12.35 8.51 23.48
CA VAL A 243 -10.92 8.64 23.81
C VAL A 243 -10.55 7.88 25.08
N THR A 244 -9.28 7.51 25.19
CA THR A 244 -8.65 7.02 26.42
C THR A 244 -7.37 7.81 26.71
N PHE A 245 -6.84 7.69 27.92
CA PHE A 245 -5.72 8.49 28.38
C PHE A 245 -4.55 7.63 28.86
N SER A 246 -3.35 8.19 28.77
CA SER A 246 -2.13 7.62 29.34
C SER A 246 -1.20 8.73 29.80
N GLU A 247 -0.27 8.43 30.71
CA GLU A 247 0.76 9.35 31.19
C GLU A 247 0.25 10.63 31.89
N VAL A 248 -1.04 10.70 32.25
CA VAL A 248 -1.62 11.84 32.99
C VAL A 248 -1.13 11.79 34.44
N LYS A 249 -0.46 12.85 34.90
CA LYS A 249 -0.02 12.96 36.31
C LYS A 249 -1.02 13.77 37.13
N GLY A 250 -1.19 13.37 38.39
CA GLY A 250 -2.18 13.97 39.30
C GLY A 250 -3.55 13.32 39.16
N MET A 251 -4.14 13.35 37.96
CA MET A 251 -5.45 12.77 37.66
C MET A 251 -5.33 11.34 37.11
N VAL A 252 -4.81 10.42 37.94
CA VAL A 252 -4.40 9.06 37.52
C VAL A 252 -5.57 8.15 37.13
N GLU A 253 -6.79 8.48 37.55
CA GLU A 253 -8.03 7.76 37.25
C GLU A 253 -8.34 7.73 35.75
N LEU A 254 -7.79 8.68 34.99
CA LEU A 254 -7.92 8.71 33.54
C LEU A 254 -7.00 7.69 32.84
N ASN A 255 -5.86 7.34 33.42
CA ASN A 255 -4.89 6.47 32.75
C ASN A 255 -5.47 5.06 32.54
N GLY A 256 -5.60 4.65 31.28
CA GLY A 256 -6.20 3.36 30.91
C GLY A 256 -7.70 3.27 31.21
N CYS A 257 -8.41 4.40 31.31
CA CYS A 257 -9.84 4.41 31.56
C CYS A 257 -10.62 3.80 30.39
N GLN A 258 -11.86 3.36 30.68
CA GLN A 258 -12.80 3.01 29.63
C GLN A 258 -13.01 4.19 28.67
N PRO A 259 -13.26 3.94 27.36
CA PRO A 259 -13.38 5.00 26.38
C PRO A 259 -14.45 6.02 26.79
N ARG A 260 -14.08 7.30 26.81
CA ARG A 260 -14.97 8.41 27.20
C ARG A 260 -15.40 9.18 25.96
N ARG A 261 -16.68 9.51 25.88
CA ARG A 261 -17.26 10.27 24.77
C ARG A 261 -16.73 11.71 24.77
N VAL A 262 -16.36 12.19 23.59
CA VAL A 262 -15.88 13.54 23.32
C VAL A 262 -17.03 14.46 22.95
N THR A 263 -17.01 15.68 23.49
CA THR A 263 -17.77 16.82 22.98
C THR A 263 -16.80 17.93 22.63
N VAL A 264 -16.75 18.32 21.36
CA VAL A 264 -15.81 19.30 20.83
C VAL A 264 -16.25 20.70 21.26
N VAL A 265 -15.33 21.45 21.87
CA VAL A 265 -15.57 22.84 22.32
C VAL A 265 -14.87 23.82 21.38
N GLY A 266 -13.66 23.48 20.92
CA GLY A 266 -12.86 24.26 20.01
C GLY A 266 -11.90 23.36 19.21
N PRO A 267 -10.93 23.92 18.47
CA PRO A 267 -9.95 23.13 17.72
C PRO A 267 -8.89 22.43 18.60
N ASP A 268 -8.71 22.92 19.84
CA ASP A 268 -7.69 22.55 20.82
C ASP A 268 -8.30 22.18 22.19
N VAL A 269 -9.61 22.28 22.35
CA VAL A 269 -10.31 22.03 23.62
C VAL A 269 -11.54 21.13 23.40
N PHE A 270 -11.69 20.13 24.25
CA PHE A 270 -12.84 19.23 24.25
C PHE A 270 -13.23 18.78 25.67
N SER A 271 -14.47 18.32 25.83
CA SER A 271 -15.01 17.80 27.09
C SER A 271 -15.05 16.27 27.08
N ILE A 272 -14.79 15.66 28.24
CA ILE A 272 -14.89 14.19 28.48
C ILE A 272 -15.92 13.82 29.56
N GLY A 273 -16.76 14.78 29.95
CA GLY A 273 -17.73 14.63 31.04
C GLY A 273 -17.11 14.74 32.43
N ASP A 274 -17.82 14.22 33.44
CA ASP A 274 -17.52 14.52 34.85
C ASP A 274 -16.15 14.00 35.32
N THR A 275 -15.38 14.91 35.89
CA THR A 275 -14.07 14.68 36.53
C THR A 275 -14.03 15.26 37.95
N SER A 276 -15.15 15.77 38.49
CA SER A 276 -15.20 16.43 39.80
C SER A 276 -14.79 15.52 40.97
N ASN A 277 -14.91 14.20 40.80
CA ASN A 277 -14.51 13.21 41.80
C ASN A 277 -13.04 12.75 41.66
N PHE A 278 -12.29 13.26 40.68
CA PHE A 278 -10.92 12.82 40.43
C PHE A 278 -9.89 13.67 41.18
N ASN A 279 -8.67 13.16 41.28
CA ASN A 279 -7.55 13.94 41.77
C ASN A 279 -7.24 15.13 40.83
N PRO A 280 -6.73 16.26 41.35
CA PRO A 280 -6.33 17.39 40.53
C PRO A 280 -5.26 17.00 39.50
N TYR A 281 -5.39 17.51 38.29
CA TYR A 281 -4.37 17.39 37.25
C TYR A 281 -3.08 18.11 37.68
N ILE A 282 -1.92 17.52 37.38
CA ILE A 282 -0.61 18.12 37.63
C ILE A 282 0.08 18.47 36.31
N SER A 283 0.38 17.47 35.47
CA SER A 283 1.07 17.69 34.20
C SER A 283 1.06 16.46 33.29
N GLY A 284 1.36 16.69 32.02
CA GLY A 284 1.55 15.65 31.00
C GLY A 284 0.27 14.91 30.65
N GLY A 285 0.44 13.89 29.83
CA GLY A 285 -0.66 13.04 29.40
C GLY A 285 -0.83 13.03 27.89
N MET A 286 -1.28 11.88 27.41
CA MET A 286 -1.63 11.59 26.04
C MET A 286 -3.08 11.15 26.00
N CYS A 287 -3.87 11.81 25.17
CA CYS A 287 -5.22 11.41 24.82
C CYS A 287 -5.18 10.70 23.46
N THR A 288 -5.77 9.52 23.37
CA THR A 288 -5.78 8.69 22.16
C THR A 288 -7.21 8.33 21.79
N LEU A 289 -7.57 8.55 20.53
CA LEU A 289 -8.86 8.15 19.98
C LEU A 289 -9.02 6.63 20.00
N VAL A 290 -10.21 6.17 20.38
CA VAL A 290 -10.61 4.77 20.41
C VAL A 290 -11.77 4.59 19.43
N LYS A 291 -11.55 3.75 18.41
CA LYS A 291 -12.60 3.41 17.46
C LYS A 291 -13.57 2.42 18.10
N MET A 292 -14.80 2.86 18.28
CA MET A 292 -15.87 2.00 18.80
C MET A 292 -16.46 1.15 17.67
N PRO A 293 -16.78 -0.14 17.92
CA PRO A 293 -17.45 -0.96 16.92
C PRO A 293 -18.81 -0.37 16.53
N LEU A 294 -19.07 -0.26 15.22
CA LEU A 294 -20.31 0.22 14.64
C LEU A 294 -21.15 -0.99 14.17
N LYS A 295 -22.42 -1.04 14.58
CA LYS A 295 -23.37 -2.04 14.10
C LYS A 295 -24.16 -1.48 12.92
N ILE A 296 -24.24 -2.25 11.83
CA ILE A 296 -24.95 -1.89 10.59
C ILE A 296 -25.98 -2.98 10.26
N ASN A 297 -27.17 -2.54 9.85
CA ASN A 297 -28.28 -3.41 9.48
C ASN A 297 -28.57 -3.32 7.98
N PHE A 298 -28.63 -4.47 7.32
CA PHE A 298 -28.92 -4.58 5.90
C PHE A 298 -30.34 -5.10 5.65
N LEU A 299 -30.98 -4.60 4.60
CA LEU A 299 -32.25 -5.11 4.10
C LEU A 299 -31.98 -6.28 3.12
N PRO A 300 -32.84 -7.31 3.09
CA PRO A 300 -32.70 -8.39 2.11
C PRO A 300 -32.87 -7.85 0.69
N TYR A 301 -32.22 -8.45 -0.31
CA TYR A 301 -32.27 -8.00 -1.72
C TYR A 301 -33.69 -7.63 -2.18
N ARG A 302 -34.65 -8.53 -1.92
CA ARG A 302 -36.07 -8.34 -2.26
C ARG A 302 -36.66 -7.05 -1.69
N THR A 303 -36.42 -6.78 -0.41
CA THR A 303 -36.96 -5.60 0.28
C THR A 303 -36.15 -4.34 -0.07
N ALA A 304 -34.84 -4.48 -0.19
CA ALA A 304 -33.92 -3.42 -0.55
C ALA A 304 -34.20 -2.83 -1.95
N TYR A 305 -34.74 -3.65 -2.87
CA TYR A 305 -35.18 -3.16 -4.18
C TYR A 305 -36.30 -2.12 -4.07
N TYR A 306 -37.32 -2.35 -3.24
CA TYR A 306 -38.46 -1.43 -3.10
C TYR A 306 -38.18 -0.25 -2.16
N SER A 307 -37.15 -0.33 -1.33
CA SER A 307 -36.72 0.75 -0.44
C SER A 307 -35.20 0.95 -0.54
N PRO A 308 -34.69 1.40 -1.70
CA PRO A 308 -33.27 1.45 -1.96
C PRO A 308 -32.58 2.55 -1.16
N ILE A 309 -31.36 2.25 -0.72
CA ILE A 309 -30.40 3.22 -0.17
C ILE A 309 -29.23 3.27 -1.15
N PHE A 310 -29.10 4.40 -1.84
CA PHE A 310 -28.09 4.60 -2.87
C PHE A 310 -26.84 5.29 -2.32
N MET A 311 -25.69 4.80 -2.71
CA MET A 311 -24.43 5.53 -2.63
C MET A 311 -24.30 6.45 -3.85
N THR A 312 -24.11 7.75 -3.61
CA THR A 312 -23.76 8.70 -4.66
C THR A 312 -22.32 8.46 -5.11
N THR A 313 -22.13 8.04 -6.37
CA THR A 313 -20.80 7.86 -6.99
C THR A 313 -20.27 9.12 -7.65
N ASP A 314 -21.17 9.95 -8.17
CA ASP A 314 -20.89 11.21 -8.85
C ASP A 314 -21.93 12.26 -8.44
N PHE A 315 -21.47 13.34 -7.80
CA PHE A 315 -22.32 14.41 -7.28
C PHE A 315 -22.92 15.31 -8.36
N VAL A 316 -22.50 15.17 -9.63
CA VAL A 316 -23.16 15.81 -10.78
C VAL A 316 -24.34 14.96 -11.29
N LYS A 317 -24.38 13.67 -10.92
CA LYS A 317 -25.35 12.68 -11.43
C LYS A 317 -26.26 12.12 -10.31
N THR A 318 -26.62 12.92 -9.30
CA THR A 318 -27.31 12.45 -8.08
C THR A 318 -28.63 11.71 -8.33
N GLU A 319 -29.34 12.04 -9.41
CA GLU A 319 -30.63 11.42 -9.76
C GLU A 319 -30.48 10.11 -10.54
N ARG A 320 -29.31 9.85 -11.15
CA ARG A 320 -29.11 8.70 -12.03
C ARG A 320 -29.17 7.34 -11.33
N PRO A 321 -28.69 7.16 -10.07
CA PRO A 321 -28.82 5.87 -9.38
C PRO A 321 -30.25 5.33 -9.35
N ALA A 322 -31.25 6.19 -9.08
CA ALA A 322 -32.65 5.80 -9.06
C ALA A 322 -33.17 5.40 -10.45
N GLN A 323 -32.74 6.11 -11.51
CA GLN A 323 -33.08 5.75 -12.89
C GLN A 323 -32.48 4.39 -13.28
N ILE A 324 -31.18 4.22 -13.06
CA ILE A 324 -30.44 3.01 -13.45
C ILE A 324 -30.93 1.78 -12.66
N HIS A 325 -31.37 1.98 -11.40
CA HIS A 325 -32.01 0.94 -10.61
C HIS A 325 -33.19 0.29 -11.33
N LEU A 326 -34.06 1.11 -11.95
CA LEU A 326 -35.19 0.63 -12.76
C LEU A 326 -34.72 -0.04 -14.05
N PHE A 327 -33.64 0.45 -14.67
CA PHE A 327 -33.13 -0.07 -15.94
C PHE A 327 -32.66 -1.51 -15.83
N PHE A 328 -31.96 -1.88 -14.75
CA PHE A 328 -31.53 -3.27 -14.54
C PHE A 328 -32.72 -4.23 -14.39
N LYS A 329 -33.78 -3.81 -13.69
CA LYS A 329 -35.01 -4.61 -13.60
C LYS A 329 -35.73 -4.71 -14.94
N ALA A 330 -35.88 -3.59 -15.63
CA ALA A 330 -36.48 -3.56 -16.97
C ALA A 330 -35.70 -4.43 -17.97
N LEU A 331 -34.37 -4.49 -17.85
CA LEU A 331 -33.52 -5.32 -18.71
C LEU A 331 -33.77 -6.80 -18.47
N SER A 332 -33.92 -7.21 -17.20
CA SER A 332 -34.28 -8.58 -16.84
C SER A 332 -35.66 -8.95 -17.39
N ASP A 333 -36.65 -8.06 -17.25
CA ASP A 333 -38.01 -8.29 -17.75
C ASP A 333 -38.08 -8.34 -19.29
N TYR A 334 -37.31 -7.47 -19.95
CA TYR A 334 -37.14 -7.48 -21.41
C TYR A 334 -36.55 -8.82 -21.88
N LYS A 335 -35.44 -9.26 -21.26
CA LYS A 335 -34.78 -10.52 -21.63
C LYS A 335 -35.70 -11.73 -21.41
N ASN A 336 -36.42 -11.76 -20.30
CA ASN A 336 -37.36 -12.83 -19.99
C ASN A 336 -38.52 -12.91 -21.01
N SER A 337 -38.96 -11.76 -21.53
CA SER A 337 -40.09 -11.69 -22.48
C SER A 337 -39.67 -11.92 -23.93
N ASN A 338 -38.47 -11.46 -24.31
CA ASN A 338 -38.01 -11.43 -25.70
C ASN A 338 -36.94 -12.50 -26.00
N GLY A 339 -36.39 -13.18 -25.00
CA GLY A 339 -35.36 -14.21 -25.13
C GLY A 339 -33.93 -13.70 -25.35
N SER A 340 -33.74 -12.41 -25.60
CA SER A 340 -32.44 -11.77 -25.77
C SER A 340 -32.40 -10.38 -25.14
N LEU A 341 -31.20 -9.84 -24.97
CA LEU A 341 -31.00 -8.41 -24.65
C LEU A 341 -31.34 -7.54 -25.88
N PRO A 342 -31.61 -6.23 -25.69
CA PRO A 342 -31.65 -5.26 -26.79
C PRO A 342 -30.39 -5.34 -27.65
N LYS A 343 -30.58 -5.34 -28.98
CA LYS A 343 -29.46 -5.36 -29.93
C LYS A 343 -28.69 -4.02 -29.88
N PRO A 344 -27.35 -4.05 -30.05
CA PRO A 344 -26.52 -2.85 -30.04
C PRO A 344 -27.05 -1.78 -30.99
N TRP A 345 -27.31 -0.58 -30.45
CA TRP A 345 -27.75 0.60 -31.22
C TRP A 345 -29.02 0.40 -32.08
N CYS A 346 -29.83 -0.62 -31.78
CA CYS A 346 -31.08 -0.88 -32.51
C CYS A 346 -32.21 0.02 -32.00
N ARG A 347 -32.69 0.93 -32.85
CA ARG A 347 -33.72 1.92 -32.49
C ARG A 347 -35.02 1.29 -32.00
N THR A 348 -35.44 0.19 -32.62
CA THR A 348 -36.68 -0.51 -32.26
C THR A 348 -36.56 -1.14 -30.88
N ASP A 349 -35.48 -1.89 -30.64
CA ASP A 349 -35.24 -2.56 -29.37
C ASP A 349 -35.09 -1.56 -28.23
N SER A 350 -34.38 -0.45 -28.44
CA SER A 350 -34.19 0.58 -27.42
C SER A 350 -35.50 1.30 -27.08
N ARG A 351 -36.39 1.56 -28.05
CA ARG A 351 -37.73 2.12 -27.78
C ARG A 351 -38.57 1.13 -26.97
N THR A 352 -38.59 -0.14 -27.37
CA THR A 352 -39.28 -1.17 -26.61
C THR A 352 -38.71 -1.29 -25.19
N PHE A 353 -37.38 -1.18 -25.01
CA PHE A 353 -36.77 -1.17 -23.69
C PHE A 353 -37.26 0.00 -22.81
N VAL A 354 -37.39 1.21 -23.36
CA VAL A 354 -37.97 2.36 -22.65
C VAL A 354 -39.40 2.07 -22.17
N ASP A 355 -40.21 1.38 -22.97
CA ASP A 355 -41.56 0.96 -22.56
C ASP A 355 -41.52 0.01 -21.33
N TYR A 356 -40.54 -0.89 -21.26
CA TYR A 356 -40.32 -1.74 -20.08
C TYR A 356 -39.90 -0.92 -18.86
N VAL A 357 -39.08 0.11 -19.02
CA VAL A 357 -38.71 1.01 -17.92
C VAL A 357 -39.95 1.73 -17.37
N HIS A 358 -40.81 2.27 -18.24
CA HIS A 358 -42.10 2.86 -17.84
C HIS A 358 -42.98 1.87 -17.10
N LYS A 359 -43.08 0.63 -17.60
CA LYS A 359 -43.84 -0.44 -16.96
C LYS A 359 -43.31 -0.76 -15.56
N VAL A 360 -41.98 -0.89 -15.39
CA VAL A 360 -41.36 -1.16 -14.09
C VAL A 360 -41.58 0.01 -13.13
N ASN A 361 -41.39 1.25 -13.56
CA ASN A 361 -41.63 2.42 -12.72
C ASN A 361 -43.08 2.47 -12.20
N LYS A 362 -44.05 2.16 -13.06
CA LYS A 362 -45.47 2.06 -12.68
C LYS A 362 -45.73 0.92 -11.67
N GLN A 363 -45.02 -0.21 -11.77
CA GLN A 363 -45.16 -1.30 -10.80
C GLN A 363 -44.65 -0.93 -9.41
N VAL A 364 -43.70 0.00 -9.32
CA VAL A 364 -43.07 0.43 -8.05
C VAL A 364 -43.54 1.80 -7.58
N GLU A 365 -44.59 2.36 -8.20
CA GLU A 365 -45.11 3.72 -7.96
C GLU A 365 -45.46 4.02 -6.49
N SER A 366 -45.83 2.99 -5.71
CA SER A 366 -46.14 3.10 -4.28
C SER A 366 -44.93 2.95 -3.36
N THR A 367 -43.71 2.88 -3.89
CA THR A 367 -42.49 2.56 -3.15
C THR A 367 -41.41 3.63 -3.35
N ASN A 368 -40.34 3.57 -2.56
CA ASN A 368 -39.23 4.53 -2.67
C ASN A 368 -38.31 4.27 -3.87
N ALA A 369 -38.60 3.24 -4.67
CA ALA A 369 -37.84 2.91 -5.87
C ALA A 369 -38.33 3.67 -7.13
N SER A 370 -39.55 4.21 -7.12
CA SER A 370 -40.10 4.94 -8.27
C SER A 370 -39.43 6.30 -8.46
N VAL A 371 -39.40 6.75 -9.72
CA VAL A 371 -38.98 8.11 -10.10
C VAL A 371 -40.17 8.90 -10.63
N SER A 372 -40.19 10.22 -10.38
CA SER A 372 -41.28 11.12 -10.82
C SER A 372 -41.31 11.28 -12.35
N SER A 373 -40.15 11.29 -12.99
CA SER A 373 -40.00 11.29 -14.44
C SER A 373 -38.85 10.36 -14.84
N ILE A 374 -39.05 9.60 -15.91
CA ILE A 374 -38.02 8.73 -16.49
C ILE A 374 -37.14 9.55 -17.43
N ASP A 375 -35.82 9.42 -17.28
CA ASP A 375 -34.88 9.94 -18.28
C ASP A 375 -34.83 8.98 -19.48
N GLU A 376 -35.73 9.22 -20.44
CA GLU A 376 -35.84 8.39 -21.64
C GLU A 376 -34.57 8.41 -22.50
N LYS A 377 -33.78 9.49 -22.47
CA LYS A 377 -32.51 9.56 -23.21
C LYS A 377 -31.49 8.61 -22.59
N LEU A 378 -31.36 8.63 -21.26
CA LEU A 378 -30.49 7.72 -20.55
C LEU A 378 -30.97 6.27 -20.68
N ALA A 379 -32.28 6.01 -20.59
CA ALA A 379 -32.86 4.68 -20.79
C ALA A 379 -32.63 4.15 -22.22
N THR A 380 -32.80 5.00 -23.24
CA THR A 380 -32.50 4.68 -24.63
C THR A 380 -31.03 4.32 -24.79
N LEU A 381 -30.13 5.13 -24.22
CA LEU A 381 -28.70 4.89 -24.27
C LEU A 381 -28.33 3.56 -23.59
N PHE A 382 -28.90 3.29 -22.40
CA PHE A 382 -28.74 2.02 -21.71
C PHE A 382 -29.15 0.85 -22.62
N GLY A 383 -30.34 0.93 -23.24
CA GLY A 383 -30.80 -0.06 -24.21
C GLY A 383 -29.81 -0.27 -25.37
N CYS A 384 -29.23 0.81 -25.91
CA CYS A 384 -28.27 0.74 -27.01
C CYS A 384 -26.96 0.02 -26.66
N VAL A 385 -26.49 0.12 -25.41
CA VAL A 385 -25.15 -0.36 -25.02
C VAL A 385 -25.17 -1.57 -24.06
N CYS A 386 -26.33 -1.97 -23.55
CA CYS A 386 -26.44 -2.96 -22.47
C CYS A 386 -25.88 -4.35 -22.82
N SER A 387 -25.85 -4.72 -24.10
CA SER A 387 -25.27 -5.98 -24.60
C SER A 387 -23.75 -5.91 -24.79
N GLY A 388 -23.14 -4.74 -24.62
CA GLY A 388 -21.70 -4.55 -24.70
C GLY A 388 -20.94 -4.87 -23.41
N GLN A 389 -19.63 -5.05 -23.55
CA GLN A 389 -18.68 -5.25 -22.46
C GLN A 389 -17.58 -4.20 -22.50
N CYS A 390 -17.46 -3.41 -21.43
CA CYS A 390 -16.41 -2.41 -21.28
C CYS A 390 -15.43 -2.87 -20.20
N SER A 391 -14.23 -3.33 -20.58
CA SER A 391 -13.26 -3.90 -19.64
C SER A 391 -12.81 -2.95 -18.52
N PRO A 392 -12.70 -1.61 -18.73
CA PRO A 392 -12.46 -0.67 -17.62
C PRO A 392 -13.62 -0.59 -16.62
N VAL A 393 -14.87 -0.52 -17.08
CA VAL A 393 -16.06 -0.46 -16.20
C VAL A 393 -16.16 -1.74 -15.38
N LEU A 394 -15.96 -2.87 -16.04
CA LEU A 394 -15.94 -4.19 -15.42
C LEU A 394 -14.79 -4.33 -14.41
N SER A 395 -13.61 -3.78 -14.71
CA SER A 395 -12.50 -3.73 -13.75
C SER A 395 -12.83 -2.91 -12.51
N PHE A 396 -13.49 -1.75 -12.69
CA PHE A 396 -13.92 -0.87 -11.60
C PHE A 396 -14.97 -1.55 -10.71
N ILE A 397 -16.06 -2.05 -11.30
CA ILE A 397 -17.14 -2.72 -10.57
C ILE A 397 -16.64 -4.00 -9.89
N GLY A 398 -15.84 -4.82 -10.58
CA GLY A 398 -15.29 -6.04 -10.02
C GLY A 398 -14.32 -5.78 -8.86
N SER A 399 -13.48 -4.77 -8.96
CA SER A 399 -12.59 -4.37 -7.86
C SER A 399 -13.36 -3.80 -6.67
N PHE A 400 -14.42 -3.01 -6.91
CA PHE A 400 -15.29 -2.50 -5.86
C PHE A 400 -16.01 -3.65 -5.13
N ALA A 401 -16.61 -4.57 -5.87
CA ALA A 401 -17.29 -5.74 -5.29
C ALA A 401 -16.32 -6.64 -4.50
N ALA A 402 -15.11 -6.87 -5.02
CA ALA A 402 -14.07 -7.59 -4.27
C ALA A 402 -13.70 -6.88 -2.96
N GLN A 403 -13.59 -5.56 -2.98
CA GLN A 403 -13.34 -4.77 -1.77
C GLN A 403 -14.50 -4.94 -0.77
N GLU A 404 -15.76 -4.92 -1.20
CA GLU A 404 -16.92 -5.19 -0.32
C GLU A 404 -16.88 -6.61 0.28
N VAL A 405 -16.42 -7.60 -0.48
CA VAL A 405 -16.19 -8.95 0.05
C VAL A 405 -15.12 -8.95 1.13
N MET A 406 -14.03 -8.21 0.97
CA MET A 406 -13.00 -8.11 2.02
C MET A 406 -13.53 -7.41 3.28
N LYS A 407 -14.41 -6.40 3.13
CA LYS A 407 -15.12 -5.78 4.27
C LYS A 407 -16.03 -6.79 4.97
N ALA A 408 -16.81 -7.55 4.20
CA ALA A 408 -17.67 -8.62 4.69
C ALA A 408 -16.89 -9.65 5.52
N CYS A 409 -15.68 -10.02 5.09
CA CYS A 409 -14.83 -10.98 5.78
C CYS A 409 -14.18 -10.42 7.06
N SER A 410 -13.69 -9.18 7.01
CA SER A 410 -12.83 -8.61 8.06
C SER A 410 -13.58 -7.80 9.12
N GLY A 411 -14.73 -7.23 8.78
CA GLY A 411 -15.38 -6.17 9.56
C GLY A 411 -14.57 -4.86 9.58
N LYS A 412 -13.68 -4.66 8.60
CA LYS A 412 -12.91 -3.43 8.43
C LYS A 412 -13.44 -2.63 7.24
N PHE A 413 -13.42 -1.30 7.40
CA PHE A 413 -14.04 -0.28 6.58
C PHE A 413 -15.57 -0.30 6.61
N THR A 414 -16.18 0.86 6.43
CA THR A 414 -17.64 0.98 6.27
C THR A 414 -18.07 0.29 4.97
N PRO A 415 -18.95 -0.71 5.03
CA PRO A 415 -19.48 -1.38 3.86
C PRO A 415 -20.44 -0.49 3.06
N LEU A 416 -20.61 -0.80 1.78
CA LEU A 416 -21.66 -0.21 0.95
C LEU A 416 -23.03 -0.52 1.56
N GLN A 417 -23.82 0.51 1.89
CA GLN A 417 -25.19 0.37 2.38
C GLN A 417 -26.14 1.08 1.41
N GLN A 418 -26.74 0.43 0.42
CA GLN A 418 -26.63 -0.99 0.05
C GLN A 418 -26.41 -1.16 -1.46
N TRP A 419 -26.78 -0.14 -2.25
CA TRP A 419 -26.69 -0.10 -3.70
C TRP A 419 -25.70 0.96 -4.16
N MET A 420 -24.83 0.59 -5.09
CA MET A 420 -23.99 1.50 -5.85
C MET A 420 -24.31 1.31 -7.32
N TYR A 421 -24.58 2.41 -8.01
CA TYR A 421 -24.75 2.46 -9.46
C TYR A 421 -23.71 3.39 -10.04
N PHE A 422 -23.13 3.00 -11.17
CA PHE A 422 -22.11 3.76 -11.86
C PHE A 422 -22.41 3.79 -13.36
N ASP A 423 -22.11 4.91 -14.00
CA ASP A 423 -22.10 5.02 -15.45
C ASP A 423 -20.92 5.88 -15.92
N ALA A 424 -20.38 5.53 -17.08
CA ALA A 424 -19.36 6.29 -17.78
C ALA A 424 -19.87 6.74 -19.17
N THR A 425 -21.10 7.29 -19.22
CA THR A 425 -21.72 7.69 -20.50
C THR A 425 -20.91 8.71 -21.28
N GLU A 426 -20.07 9.49 -20.62
CA GLU A 426 -19.18 10.51 -21.20
C GLU A 426 -18.07 9.89 -22.07
N CYS A 427 -17.85 8.57 -22.00
CA CYS A 427 -16.95 7.88 -22.93
C CYS A 427 -17.49 7.84 -24.37
N LEU A 428 -18.76 8.19 -24.60
CA LEU A 428 -19.34 8.35 -25.92
C LEU A 428 -19.31 9.83 -26.34
N TRP A 429 -18.93 10.10 -27.58
CA TRP A 429 -18.97 11.45 -28.12
C TRP A 429 -20.43 11.81 -28.46
N MET A 430 -21.12 12.58 -27.62
CA MET A 430 -22.45 13.08 -27.98
C MET A 430 -22.32 14.45 -28.64
N SER A 431 -22.50 14.54 -29.96
CA SER A 431 -22.74 15.84 -30.60
C SER A 431 -24.15 16.31 -30.26
N SER A 432 -24.37 17.63 -30.25
CA SER A 432 -25.67 18.23 -29.92
C SER A 432 -26.80 17.88 -30.90
N ASP A 433 -26.47 17.33 -32.07
CA ASP A 433 -27.38 17.24 -33.22
C ASP A 433 -27.63 15.81 -33.76
N GLU A 434 -27.07 14.75 -33.16
CA GLU A 434 -27.31 13.35 -33.58
C GLU A 434 -27.87 12.46 -32.46
N ASP A 435 -28.98 11.77 -32.74
CA ASP A 435 -29.65 10.85 -31.80
C ASP A 435 -28.80 9.60 -31.45
N PHE A 436 -27.81 9.24 -32.28
CA PHE A 436 -26.95 8.07 -32.05
C PHE A 436 -25.51 8.29 -32.54
N VAL A 437 -24.58 8.12 -31.60
CA VAL A 437 -23.13 8.24 -31.76
C VAL A 437 -22.51 7.14 -32.63
N VAL A 438 -23.15 5.97 -32.67
CA VAL A 438 -22.69 4.79 -33.41
C VAL A 438 -23.85 4.22 -34.22
N SER A 439 -23.60 3.88 -35.48
CA SER A 439 -24.61 3.24 -36.32
C SER A 439 -24.77 1.75 -35.97
N GLU A 440 -25.97 1.19 -36.14
CA GLU A 440 -26.23 -0.24 -35.94
C GLU A 440 -25.27 -1.11 -36.77
N ASN A 441 -24.90 -0.68 -37.99
CA ASN A 441 -23.95 -1.42 -38.82
C ASN A 441 -22.51 -1.41 -38.26
N ASP A 442 -22.10 -0.33 -37.61
CA ASP A 442 -20.77 -0.20 -37.03
C ASP A 442 -20.65 -0.97 -35.71
N ALA A 443 -21.76 -1.13 -34.99
CA ALA A 443 -21.85 -1.89 -33.74
C ALA A 443 -22.11 -3.40 -33.92
N LYS A 444 -22.33 -3.88 -35.15
CA LYS A 444 -22.57 -5.30 -35.42
C LYS A 444 -21.34 -6.15 -35.06
N PRO A 445 -21.53 -7.31 -34.41
CA PRO A 445 -20.44 -8.23 -34.11
C PRO A 445 -19.81 -8.75 -35.40
N ILE A 446 -18.50 -8.97 -35.38
CA ILE A 446 -17.72 -9.44 -36.52
C ILE A 446 -17.02 -10.78 -36.26
N GLY A 447 -17.36 -11.45 -35.14
CA GLY A 447 -16.67 -12.67 -34.72
C GLY A 447 -15.26 -12.36 -34.24
N SER A 448 -15.09 -11.24 -33.55
CA SER A 448 -13.81 -10.81 -32.99
C SER A 448 -13.86 -10.85 -31.48
N ARG A 449 -12.69 -11.02 -30.85
CA ARG A 449 -12.53 -10.85 -29.40
C ARG A 449 -12.98 -9.47 -28.90
N TYR A 450 -13.08 -8.47 -29.78
CA TYR A 450 -13.50 -7.10 -29.42
C TYR A 450 -15.01 -6.87 -29.60
N ASP A 451 -15.81 -7.89 -29.95
CA ASP A 451 -17.24 -7.72 -30.26
C ASP A 451 -18.03 -7.05 -29.12
N GLY A 452 -17.71 -7.35 -27.85
CA GLY A 452 -18.35 -6.70 -26.71
C GLY A 452 -18.03 -5.19 -26.62
N GLN A 453 -16.84 -4.77 -27.04
CA GLN A 453 -16.43 -3.37 -27.06
C GLN A 453 -16.97 -2.65 -28.31
N ILE A 454 -17.00 -3.33 -29.47
CA ILE A 454 -17.59 -2.85 -30.72
C ILE A 454 -19.09 -2.56 -30.54
N ALA A 455 -19.81 -3.38 -29.76
CA ALA A 455 -21.21 -3.14 -29.44
C ALA A 455 -21.47 -1.77 -28.75
N ILE A 456 -20.46 -1.21 -28.08
CA ILE A 456 -20.55 0.09 -27.40
C ILE A 456 -20.04 1.21 -28.30
N PHE A 457 -18.82 1.09 -28.81
CA PHE A 457 -18.10 2.20 -29.44
C PHE A 457 -18.05 2.15 -30.97
N GLY A 458 -18.46 1.02 -31.57
CA GLY A 458 -18.38 0.79 -33.00
C GLY A 458 -17.00 0.35 -33.48
N ARG A 459 -16.96 -0.32 -34.63
CA ARG A 459 -15.76 -0.85 -35.26
C ARG A 459 -14.79 0.26 -35.66
N ALA A 460 -15.29 1.39 -36.14
CA ALA A 460 -14.44 2.53 -36.50
C ALA A 460 -13.60 3.03 -35.31
N PHE A 461 -14.17 3.02 -34.10
CA PHE A 461 -13.44 3.37 -32.88
C PHE A 461 -12.44 2.28 -32.48
N GLN A 462 -12.82 1.01 -32.60
CA GLN A 462 -11.92 -0.12 -32.31
C GLN A 462 -10.65 -0.07 -33.17
N GLU A 463 -10.76 0.26 -34.46
CA GLU A 463 -9.60 0.39 -35.35
C GLU A 463 -8.72 1.59 -34.97
N LYS A 464 -9.28 2.68 -34.43
CA LYS A 464 -8.48 3.78 -33.87
C LYS A 464 -7.65 3.30 -32.68
N LEU A 465 -8.24 2.55 -31.74
CA LEU A 465 -7.51 2.02 -30.57
C LEU A 465 -6.34 1.13 -30.99
N LYS A 466 -6.55 0.24 -31.97
CA LYS A 466 -5.51 -0.61 -32.53
C LYS A 466 -4.33 0.18 -33.10
N GLY A 467 -4.60 1.33 -33.70
CA GLY A 467 -3.57 2.20 -34.28
C GLY A 467 -2.76 3.03 -33.28
N LEU A 468 -3.15 3.09 -32.00
CA LEU A 468 -2.54 3.98 -31.01
C LEU A 468 -1.10 3.60 -30.64
N LYS A 469 -0.30 4.63 -30.36
CA LYS A 469 1.08 4.56 -29.86
C LYS A 469 1.17 5.15 -28.46
N TYR A 470 1.25 4.30 -27.44
CA TYR A 470 1.28 4.71 -26.04
C TYR A 470 2.60 4.39 -25.36
N PHE A 471 3.02 5.30 -24.48
CA PHE A 471 4.14 5.07 -23.56
C PHE A 471 3.60 4.91 -22.14
N ILE A 472 3.84 3.74 -21.53
CA ILE A 472 3.48 3.45 -20.14
C ILE A 472 4.74 3.58 -19.28
N VAL A 473 4.69 4.48 -18.30
CA VAL A 473 5.81 4.75 -17.40
C VAL A 473 5.55 4.10 -16.05
N GLY A 474 6.24 2.99 -15.79
CA GLY A 474 6.05 2.13 -14.63
C GLY A 474 5.25 0.87 -14.96
N SER A 475 5.69 -0.25 -14.37
CA SER A 475 5.10 -1.59 -14.54
C SER A 475 4.78 -2.22 -13.17
N GLY A 476 4.50 -1.38 -12.17
CA GLY A 476 4.05 -1.78 -10.84
C GLY A 476 2.57 -2.21 -10.79
N ALA A 477 1.88 -1.93 -9.68
CA ALA A 477 0.49 -2.33 -9.48
C ALA A 477 -0.45 -1.74 -10.54
N ILE A 478 -0.42 -0.42 -10.70
CA ILE A 478 -1.17 0.31 -11.72
C ILE A 478 -0.74 -0.14 -13.13
N GLY A 479 0.56 -0.31 -13.37
CA GLY A 479 1.09 -0.70 -14.68
C GLY A 479 0.60 -2.08 -15.14
N CYS A 480 0.50 -3.06 -14.22
CA CYS A 480 -0.07 -4.37 -14.51
C CYS A 480 -1.56 -4.27 -14.91
N GLU A 481 -2.35 -3.50 -14.18
CA GLU A 481 -3.79 -3.31 -14.46
C GLU A 481 -4.03 -2.51 -15.75
N LEU A 482 -3.20 -1.49 -16.01
CA LEU A 482 -3.22 -0.74 -17.28
C LEU A 482 -2.90 -1.67 -18.45
N LEU A 483 -1.85 -2.49 -18.35
CA LEU A 483 -1.48 -3.44 -19.40
C LEU A 483 -2.55 -4.49 -19.66
N LYS A 484 -3.18 -5.02 -18.61
CA LYS A 484 -4.35 -5.90 -18.73
C LYS A 484 -5.46 -5.22 -19.53
N ASN A 485 -5.83 -3.99 -19.15
CA ASN A 485 -6.92 -3.26 -19.83
C ASN A 485 -6.54 -2.90 -21.27
N PHE A 486 -5.31 -2.45 -21.53
CA PHE A 486 -4.83 -2.13 -22.88
C PHE A 486 -4.83 -3.37 -23.78
N ALA A 487 -4.45 -4.54 -23.23
CA ALA A 487 -4.53 -5.81 -23.94
C ALA A 487 -5.97 -6.18 -24.32
N LEU A 488 -6.91 -6.07 -23.38
CA LEU A 488 -8.33 -6.38 -23.60
C LEU A 488 -8.97 -5.39 -24.58
N MET A 489 -8.64 -4.11 -24.47
CA MET A 489 -9.15 -3.04 -25.34
C MET A 489 -8.55 -3.05 -26.75
N GLY A 490 -7.43 -3.76 -26.96
CA GLY A 490 -6.71 -3.80 -28.23
C GLY A 490 -5.91 -2.52 -28.52
N VAL A 491 -5.46 -1.80 -27.50
CA VAL A 491 -4.64 -0.59 -27.68
C VAL A 491 -3.30 -0.98 -28.30
N GLY A 492 -2.95 -0.38 -29.43
CA GLY A 492 -1.69 -0.68 -30.11
C GLY A 492 -1.60 -2.09 -30.72
N ALA A 493 -2.73 -2.80 -30.84
CA ALA A 493 -2.79 -4.15 -31.44
C ALA A 493 -2.86 -4.15 -32.98
N GLY A 494 -2.81 -2.96 -33.61
CA GLY A 494 -2.80 -2.81 -35.06
C GLY A 494 -1.38 -2.73 -35.64
N PRO A 495 -1.21 -2.91 -36.95
CA PRO A 495 0.10 -2.87 -37.60
C PRO A 495 0.88 -1.55 -37.40
N SER A 496 0.18 -0.43 -37.24
CA SER A 496 0.75 0.88 -36.98
C SER A 496 0.81 1.25 -35.49
N GLY A 497 0.16 0.46 -34.64
CA GLY A 497 0.08 0.69 -33.20
C GLY A 497 1.34 0.25 -32.48
N LYS A 498 1.57 0.78 -31.28
CA LYS A 498 2.72 0.40 -30.45
C LYS A 498 2.50 0.73 -28.97
N ILE A 499 2.84 -0.19 -28.08
CA ILE A 499 2.98 0.11 -26.65
C ILE A 499 4.46 0.03 -26.31
N VAL A 500 5.00 1.06 -25.68
CA VAL A 500 6.31 1.01 -25.02
C VAL A 500 6.06 1.04 -23.52
N VAL A 501 6.63 0.10 -22.77
CA VAL A 501 6.56 0.07 -21.31
C VAL A 501 7.95 0.14 -20.74
N THR A 502 8.19 1.03 -19.78
CA THR A 502 9.48 1.09 -19.09
C THR A 502 9.33 0.99 -17.58
N ASP A 503 10.22 0.21 -16.96
CA ASP A 503 10.38 0.11 -15.51
C ASP A 503 11.79 -0.40 -15.21
N MET A 504 12.49 0.23 -14.28
CA MET A 504 13.87 -0.11 -13.91
C MET A 504 13.96 -1.16 -12.79
N ASP A 505 12.82 -1.51 -12.19
CA ASP A 505 12.78 -2.36 -11.00
C ASP A 505 12.71 -3.85 -11.34
N LEU A 506 13.27 -4.62 -10.43
CA LEU A 506 13.11 -6.06 -10.38
C LEU A 506 11.84 -6.42 -9.60
N ILE A 507 11.27 -7.59 -9.93
CA ILE A 507 10.14 -8.16 -9.20
C ILE A 507 10.61 -8.64 -7.83
N GLU A 508 9.89 -8.22 -6.79
CA GLU A 508 10.07 -8.65 -5.40
C GLU A 508 8.87 -9.45 -4.90
N ARG A 509 9.07 -10.28 -3.86
CA ARG A 509 7.98 -11.09 -3.29
C ARG A 509 6.75 -10.28 -2.86
N SER A 510 6.97 -9.12 -2.23
CA SER A 510 5.90 -8.22 -1.78
C SER A 510 5.09 -7.58 -2.92
N ASN A 511 5.55 -7.70 -4.17
CA ASN A 511 4.86 -7.21 -5.34
C ASN A 511 3.71 -8.13 -5.75
N LEU A 512 3.87 -9.45 -5.57
CA LEU A 512 2.95 -10.48 -6.06
C LEU A 512 1.52 -10.33 -5.51
N ASN A 513 1.36 -9.75 -4.31
CA ASN A 513 0.06 -9.50 -3.71
C ASN A 513 -0.82 -8.49 -4.47
N ARG A 514 -0.26 -7.68 -5.39
CA ARG A 514 -1.05 -6.68 -6.17
C ARG A 514 -0.59 -6.47 -7.60
N GLN A 515 0.41 -7.22 -8.06
CA GLN A 515 0.98 -7.15 -9.41
C GLN A 515 0.76 -8.51 -10.07
N PHE A 516 -0.51 -8.79 -10.40
CA PHE A 516 -0.98 -10.14 -10.73
C PHE A 516 -0.43 -10.72 -12.03
N LEU A 517 0.22 -9.90 -12.88
CA LEU A 517 0.93 -10.37 -14.06
C LEU A 517 2.22 -11.13 -13.72
N PHE A 518 2.68 -11.05 -12.47
CA PHE A 518 3.89 -11.71 -11.99
C PHE A 518 3.57 -12.99 -11.23
N ARG A 519 4.55 -13.90 -11.19
CA ARG A 519 4.47 -15.16 -10.44
C ARG A 519 5.66 -15.34 -9.51
N PRO A 520 5.60 -16.27 -8.55
CA PRO A 520 6.74 -16.55 -7.67
C PRO A 520 8.04 -16.89 -8.40
N TRP A 521 7.97 -17.50 -9.59
CA TRP A 521 9.12 -17.83 -10.44
C TRP A 521 9.69 -16.64 -11.25
N ASP A 522 9.07 -15.46 -11.16
CA ASP A 522 9.53 -14.24 -11.83
C ASP A 522 10.32 -13.31 -10.90
N ILE A 523 10.44 -13.64 -9.62
CA ILE A 523 11.24 -12.87 -8.66
C ILE A 523 12.67 -12.68 -9.21
N HIS A 524 13.18 -11.45 -9.09
CA HIS A 524 14.46 -10.99 -9.65
C HIS A 524 14.54 -10.82 -11.17
N LYS A 525 13.43 -10.98 -11.92
CA LYS A 525 13.33 -10.53 -13.32
C LYS A 525 12.85 -9.08 -13.38
N MET A 526 13.06 -8.42 -14.53
CA MET A 526 12.60 -7.05 -14.77
C MET A 526 11.08 -6.97 -14.91
N LYS A 527 10.45 -6.03 -14.20
CA LYS A 527 8.98 -5.88 -14.18
C LYS A 527 8.41 -5.66 -15.57
N SER A 528 8.96 -4.69 -16.32
CA SER A 528 8.49 -4.32 -17.67
C SER A 528 8.54 -5.48 -18.66
N VAL A 529 9.62 -6.29 -18.62
CA VAL A 529 9.81 -7.44 -19.51
C VAL A 529 8.76 -8.52 -19.23
N VAL A 530 8.59 -8.90 -17.96
CA VAL A 530 7.64 -9.96 -17.57
C VAL A 530 6.20 -9.49 -17.79
N ALA A 531 5.86 -8.24 -17.45
CA ALA A 531 4.52 -7.69 -17.65
C ALA A 531 4.16 -7.62 -19.13
N SER A 532 5.11 -7.22 -19.99
CA SER A 532 4.89 -7.17 -21.44
C SER A 532 4.69 -8.56 -22.04
N ALA A 533 5.43 -9.56 -21.56
CA ALA A 533 5.23 -10.95 -21.97
C ALA A 533 3.85 -11.47 -21.52
N ALA A 534 3.44 -11.19 -20.28
CA ALA A 534 2.13 -11.57 -19.77
C ALA A 534 0.98 -10.87 -20.55
N ALA A 535 1.14 -9.58 -20.89
CA ALA A 535 0.17 -8.86 -21.71
C ALA A 535 0.01 -9.47 -23.11
N LYS A 536 1.10 -9.92 -23.74
CA LYS A 536 1.05 -10.66 -25.02
C LYS A 536 0.33 -12.00 -24.91
N LEU A 537 0.33 -12.65 -23.75
CA LEU A 537 -0.46 -13.86 -23.53
C LEU A 537 -1.97 -13.55 -23.45
N ILE A 538 -2.34 -12.41 -22.85
CA ILE A 538 -3.73 -11.92 -22.83
C ILE A 538 -4.19 -11.59 -24.25
N ASN A 539 -3.32 -10.91 -25.02
CA ASN A 539 -3.60 -10.57 -26.40
C ASN A 539 -2.37 -10.68 -27.32
N PRO A 540 -2.28 -11.77 -28.13
CA PRO A 540 -1.17 -11.99 -29.05
C PRO A 540 -1.00 -10.91 -30.12
N GLU A 541 -2.03 -10.13 -30.42
CA GLU A 541 -1.98 -9.04 -31.41
C GLU A 541 -1.22 -7.81 -30.90
N LEU A 542 -0.92 -7.72 -29.60
CA LEU A 542 -0.26 -6.53 -29.04
C LEU A 542 1.16 -6.31 -29.60
N ASN A 543 1.35 -5.15 -30.21
CA ASN A 543 2.68 -4.65 -30.53
C ASN A 543 3.29 -3.92 -29.32
N ILE A 544 3.87 -4.68 -28.39
CA ILE A 544 4.46 -4.16 -27.15
C ILE A 544 5.97 -4.38 -27.07
N GLU A 545 6.68 -3.33 -26.64
CA GLU A 545 8.12 -3.28 -26.39
C GLU A 545 8.40 -2.94 -24.92
N ALA A 546 9.29 -3.72 -24.29
CA ALA A 546 9.69 -3.53 -22.90
C ALA A 546 11.07 -2.86 -22.82
N HIS A 547 11.15 -1.77 -22.06
CA HIS A 547 12.38 -1.06 -21.70
C HIS A 547 12.66 -1.21 -20.20
N GLU A 548 13.92 -1.10 -19.81
CA GLU A 548 14.38 -1.29 -18.43
C GLU A 548 14.95 0.01 -17.82
N ASN A 549 14.56 1.16 -18.39
CA ASN A 549 15.19 2.44 -18.11
C ASN A 549 14.38 3.24 -17.08
N ARG A 550 15.08 3.94 -16.17
CA ARG A 550 14.48 4.98 -15.33
C ARG A 550 14.14 6.18 -16.21
N VAL A 551 12.89 6.62 -16.24
CA VAL A 551 12.53 7.86 -16.93
C VAL A 551 13.00 9.04 -16.10
N GLY A 552 13.84 9.88 -16.69
CA GLY A 552 14.49 11.02 -16.06
C GLY A 552 15.51 11.66 -16.99
N PRO A 553 16.10 12.81 -16.59
CA PRO A 553 17.06 13.57 -17.42
C PRO A 553 18.21 12.72 -17.97
N GLU A 554 18.64 11.70 -17.23
CA GLU A 554 19.72 10.79 -17.62
C GLU A 554 19.39 9.90 -18.83
N THR A 555 18.11 9.78 -19.22
CA THR A 555 17.63 8.90 -20.30
C THR A 555 17.03 9.65 -21.49
N GLU A 556 17.16 10.97 -21.55
CA GLU A 556 16.65 11.78 -22.67
C GLU A 556 17.28 11.45 -24.02
N LYS A 557 18.46 10.79 -24.03
CA LYS A 557 19.06 10.26 -25.26
C LYS A 557 18.34 9.02 -25.81
N ILE A 558 17.57 8.33 -24.97
CA ILE A 558 16.76 7.17 -25.34
C ILE A 558 15.33 7.64 -25.64
N TYR A 559 14.79 8.51 -24.78
CA TYR A 559 13.47 9.12 -24.90
C TYR A 559 13.60 10.55 -25.43
N ASP A 560 14.13 10.65 -26.64
CA ASP A 560 14.42 11.90 -27.33
C ASP A 560 13.18 12.50 -28.01
N ASP A 561 13.38 13.55 -28.80
CA ASP A 561 12.31 14.23 -29.53
C ASP A 561 11.55 13.28 -30.47
N GLU A 562 12.28 12.45 -31.23
CA GLU A 562 11.70 11.51 -32.18
C GLU A 562 10.82 10.46 -31.48
N PHE A 563 11.24 10.00 -30.30
CA PHE A 563 10.43 9.09 -29.49
C PHE A 563 9.10 9.73 -29.08
N PHE A 564 9.14 10.91 -28.44
CA PHE A 564 7.93 11.56 -27.93
C PHE A 564 7.00 12.03 -29.05
N GLU A 565 7.52 12.58 -30.15
CA GLU A 565 6.72 13.11 -31.25
C GLU A 565 5.81 12.04 -31.89
N LYS A 566 6.26 10.78 -31.91
CA LYS A 566 5.50 9.65 -32.48
C LYS A 566 4.37 9.12 -31.58
N LEU A 567 4.32 9.51 -30.30
CA LEU A 567 3.31 9.01 -29.37
C LEU A 567 1.95 9.70 -29.56
N ASP A 568 0.88 8.97 -29.30
CA ASP A 568 -0.47 9.51 -29.20
C ASP A 568 -0.83 9.88 -27.75
N GLY A 569 -0.16 9.28 -26.77
CA GLY A 569 -0.37 9.56 -25.34
C GLY A 569 0.60 8.83 -24.42
N ILE A 570 0.61 9.27 -23.17
CA ILE A 570 1.41 8.69 -22.08
C ILE A 570 0.48 8.27 -20.94
N ALA A 571 0.76 7.16 -20.29
CA ALA A 571 0.07 6.71 -19.08
C ALA A 571 1.06 6.47 -17.94
N ASN A 572 0.88 7.17 -16.83
CA ASN A 572 1.72 7.02 -15.64
C ASN A 572 1.21 5.91 -14.73
N ALA A 573 2.17 5.11 -14.25
CA ALA A 573 2.00 4.07 -13.24
C ALA A 573 3.12 4.16 -12.18
N LEU A 574 3.38 5.40 -11.74
CA LEU A 574 4.51 5.80 -10.91
C LEU A 574 4.19 5.73 -9.41
N ASP A 575 5.22 5.77 -8.56
CA ASP A 575 5.09 5.68 -7.10
C ASP A 575 5.73 6.87 -6.35
N ASN A 576 6.27 7.86 -7.08
CA ASN A 576 6.89 9.05 -6.52
C ASN A 576 6.52 10.32 -7.31
N VAL A 577 6.52 11.46 -6.63
CA VAL A 577 6.12 12.77 -7.21
C VAL A 577 7.17 13.29 -8.20
N GLU A 578 8.46 13.07 -7.94
CA GLU A 578 9.54 13.57 -8.80
C GLU A 578 9.42 13.04 -10.24
N ALA A 579 9.20 11.74 -10.41
CA ALA A 579 9.01 11.12 -11.72
C ALA A 579 7.72 11.63 -12.41
N ARG A 580 6.63 11.82 -11.65
CA ARG A 580 5.37 12.39 -12.20
C ARG A 580 5.59 13.78 -12.77
N THR A 581 6.20 14.67 -11.98
CA THR A 581 6.55 16.03 -12.40
C THR A 581 7.54 16.05 -13.57
N TYR A 582 8.43 15.07 -13.68
CA TYR A 582 9.31 14.96 -14.85
C TYR A 582 8.53 14.59 -16.11
N VAL A 583 7.71 13.53 -16.07
CA VAL A 583 6.90 13.09 -17.22
C VAL A 583 5.91 14.17 -17.65
N ASP A 584 5.22 14.80 -16.69
CA ASP A 584 4.30 15.92 -16.94
C ASP A 584 4.96 17.05 -17.73
N ARG A 585 6.16 17.49 -17.31
CA ARG A 585 6.93 18.51 -18.04
C ARG A 585 7.27 18.10 -19.48
N ARG A 586 7.59 16.82 -19.71
CA ARG A 586 7.83 16.30 -21.07
C ARG A 586 6.53 16.29 -21.89
N CYS A 587 5.42 15.85 -21.30
CA CYS A 587 4.11 15.85 -21.95
C CYS A 587 3.65 17.27 -22.35
N VAL A 588 3.85 18.26 -21.47
CA VAL A 588 3.58 19.67 -21.79
C VAL A 588 4.46 20.15 -22.95
N TYR A 589 5.76 19.85 -22.91
CA TYR A 589 6.71 20.26 -23.96
C TYR A 589 6.33 19.69 -25.34
N TYR A 590 6.05 18.38 -25.43
CA TYR A 590 5.69 17.71 -26.70
C TYR A 590 4.19 17.74 -27.03
N ARG A 591 3.37 18.40 -26.19
CA ARG A 591 1.91 18.50 -26.34
C ARG A 591 1.25 17.13 -26.45
N LYS A 592 1.58 16.23 -25.53
CA LYS A 592 1.04 14.88 -25.49
C LYS A 592 0.05 14.72 -24.34
N PRO A 593 -1.11 14.06 -24.57
CA PRO A 593 -2.02 13.67 -23.50
C PRO A 593 -1.31 12.81 -22.45
N LEU A 594 -1.64 13.05 -21.18
CA LEU A 594 -1.14 12.27 -20.05
C LEU A 594 -2.31 11.77 -19.20
N LEU A 595 -2.32 10.46 -18.96
CA LEU A 595 -3.20 9.78 -18.00
C LEU A 595 -2.42 9.56 -16.70
N GLU A 596 -2.79 10.28 -15.63
CA GLU A 596 -2.15 10.21 -14.32
C GLU A 596 -3.04 9.49 -13.31
N SER A 597 -2.44 8.68 -12.43
CA SER A 597 -3.15 8.01 -11.34
C SER A 597 -2.26 7.68 -10.14
N GLY A 598 -2.88 7.66 -8.96
CA GLY A 598 -2.21 7.39 -7.69
C GLY A 598 -3.08 6.55 -6.75
N THR A 599 -2.44 5.80 -5.85
CA THR A 599 -3.13 5.02 -4.80
C THR A 599 -2.39 5.12 -3.47
N LEU A 600 -3.14 5.12 -2.37
CA LEU A 600 -2.63 5.04 -1.00
C LEU A 600 -3.63 4.28 -0.13
N GLY A 601 -3.35 3.00 0.13
CA GLY A 601 -4.28 2.13 0.86
C GLY A 601 -5.58 1.96 0.08
N THR A 602 -6.70 2.36 0.68
CA THR A 602 -8.04 2.36 0.05
C THR A 602 -8.35 3.64 -0.73
N LYS A 603 -7.46 4.64 -0.70
CA LYS A 603 -7.61 5.91 -1.42
C LYS A 603 -7.00 5.78 -2.82
N GLY A 604 -7.60 6.47 -3.79
CA GLY A 604 -7.07 6.58 -5.14
C GLY A 604 -7.52 7.86 -5.82
N ASN A 605 -6.76 8.32 -6.81
CA ASN A 605 -7.08 9.48 -7.63
C ASN A 605 -6.71 9.22 -9.09
N VAL A 606 -7.41 9.89 -10.00
CA VAL A 606 -7.14 9.89 -11.44
C VAL A 606 -7.18 11.35 -11.91
N GLN A 607 -6.22 11.74 -12.74
CA GLN A 607 -6.18 13.05 -13.37
C GLN A 607 -5.86 12.89 -14.86
N VAL A 608 -6.55 13.64 -15.70
CA VAL A 608 -6.33 13.68 -17.14
C VAL A 608 -5.72 15.03 -17.51
N VAL A 609 -4.62 15.00 -18.24
CA VAL A 609 -3.95 16.20 -18.78
C VAL A 609 -4.09 16.18 -20.31
N ILE A 610 -4.93 17.05 -20.83
CA ILE A 610 -5.19 17.19 -22.27
C ILE A 610 -4.54 18.49 -22.78
N PRO A 611 -3.63 18.43 -23.77
CA PRO A 611 -3.00 19.60 -24.36
C PRO A 611 -4.02 20.65 -24.80
N TYR A 612 -3.76 21.92 -24.47
CA TYR A 612 -4.60 23.06 -24.83
C TYR A 612 -6.02 23.07 -24.24
N LEU A 613 -6.31 22.19 -23.27
CA LEU A 613 -7.65 22.08 -22.66
C LEU A 613 -7.61 22.13 -21.13
N THR A 614 -6.79 21.30 -20.49
CA THR A 614 -6.73 21.20 -19.03
C THR A 614 -5.42 21.76 -18.48
N GLU A 615 -5.36 21.95 -17.16
CA GLU A 615 -4.08 22.18 -16.47
C GLU A 615 -3.16 20.95 -16.52
N SER A 616 -1.88 21.18 -16.23
CA SER A 616 -0.87 20.11 -16.08
C SER A 616 -0.88 19.52 -14.67
N TYR A 617 -0.25 18.37 -14.46
CA TYR A 617 -0.12 17.80 -13.11
C TYR A 617 0.61 18.77 -12.17
N SER A 618 1.66 19.44 -12.67
CA SER A 618 2.47 20.37 -11.88
C SER A 618 1.82 21.74 -11.65
N SER A 619 0.59 21.97 -12.13
CA SER A 619 -0.14 23.23 -11.94
C SER A 619 -0.76 23.35 -10.54
N SER A 620 -1.03 22.22 -9.89
CA SER A 620 -1.49 22.16 -8.50
C SER A 620 -0.37 21.66 -7.58
N GLN A 621 -0.43 22.06 -6.31
CA GLN A 621 0.57 21.68 -5.32
C GLN A 621 -0.05 20.75 -4.27
N ASP A 622 0.44 19.52 -4.23
CA ASP A 622 0.12 18.60 -3.14
C ASP A 622 0.76 19.08 -1.83
N PRO A 623 0.12 18.82 -0.67
CA PRO A 623 0.73 19.09 0.63
C PRO A 623 2.11 18.42 0.73
N PRO A 624 3.17 19.15 1.13
CA PRO A 624 4.49 18.54 1.26
C PRO A 624 4.49 17.47 2.35
N GLU A 625 5.38 16.48 2.22
CA GLU A 625 5.62 15.53 3.31
C GLU A 625 6.01 16.29 4.58
N LYS A 626 5.49 15.83 5.72
CA LYS A 626 5.83 16.42 7.03
C LYS A 626 7.31 16.22 7.28
N SER A 627 8.07 17.31 7.33
CA SER A 627 9.44 17.31 7.82
C SER A 627 9.44 17.57 9.33
N PHE A 628 10.31 16.86 10.04
CA PHE A 628 10.48 17.04 11.48
C PHE A 628 11.60 18.07 11.74
N PRO A 629 11.44 18.99 12.70
CA PRO A 629 12.51 19.92 13.06
C PRO A 629 13.78 19.18 13.49
N ALA A 630 14.94 19.67 13.04
CA ALA A 630 16.22 19.01 13.29
C ALA A 630 16.54 18.86 14.80
N CYS A 631 16.13 19.83 15.64
CA CYS A 631 16.32 19.76 17.10
C CYS A 631 15.48 18.63 17.73
N THR A 632 14.26 18.41 17.22
CA THR A 632 13.37 17.32 17.65
C THR A 632 13.96 15.96 17.28
N LEU A 633 14.46 15.79 16.06
CA LEU A 633 15.09 14.54 15.62
C LEU A 633 16.39 14.24 16.39
N LYS A 634 17.20 15.27 16.65
CA LYS A 634 18.54 15.10 17.22
C LYS A 634 18.54 14.95 18.74
N ASN A 635 17.73 15.73 19.45
CA ASN A 635 17.83 15.87 20.91
C ASN A 635 16.52 15.58 21.66
N PHE A 636 15.37 15.90 21.07
CA PHE A 636 14.07 15.87 21.79
C PHE A 636 12.98 15.07 21.08
N PRO A 637 13.20 13.78 20.75
CA PRO A 637 12.15 12.95 20.17
C PRO A 637 11.08 12.61 21.22
N TYR A 638 9.81 12.68 20.83
CA TYR A 638 8.67 12.32 21.68
C TYR A 638 7.67 11.38 21.00
N LEU A 639 7.83 11.16 19.69
CA LEU A 639 7.08 10.20 18.88
C LEU A 639 8.03 9.16 18.28
N ILE A 640 7.49 7.99 17.93
CA ILE A 640 8.28 6.90 17.36
C ILE A 640 8.86 7.27 15.99
N GLU A 641 8.11 8.03 15.20
CA GLU A 641 8.47 8.52 13.87
C GLU A 641 9.77 9.34 13.91
N HIS A 642 9.98 10.14 14.95
CA HIS A 642 11.20 10.92 15.13
C HIS A 642 12.43 10.02 15.27
N THR A 643 12.28 8.92 16.02
CA THR A 643 13.35 7.95 16.23
C THR A 643 13.63 7.12 14.98
N LEU A 644 12.60 6.82 14.19
CA LEU A 644 12.73 6.09 12.93
C LEU A 644 13.45 6.94 11.89
N GLN A 645 13.10 8.22 11.77
CA GLN A 645 13.80 9.15 10.89
C GLN A 645 15.26 9.33 11.33
N TRP A 646 15.52 9.55 12.62
CA TRP A 646 16.87 9.63 13.17
C TRP A 646 17.71 8.36 12.88
N ALA A 647 17.11 7.19 13.06
CA ALA A 647 17.78 5.91 12.81
C ALA A 647 18.09 5.69 11.32
N ARG A 648 17.20 6.15 10.43
CA ARG A 648 17.43 6.15 8.99
C ARG A 648 18.57 7.12 8.61
N ASP A 649 18.57 8.33 9.15
CA ASP A 649 19.62 9.31 8.90
C ASP A 649 20.98 8.80 9.40
N LEU A 650 20.99 8.15 10.57
CA LEU A 650 22.17 7.49 11.12
C LEU A 650 22.68 6.38 10.19
N PHE A 651 21.78 5.56 9.63
CA PHE A 651 22.13 4.52 8.68
C PHE A 651 22.74 5.08 7.38
N GLU A 652 22.05 6.04 6.76
CA GLU A 652 22.51 6.70 5.53
C GLU A 652 23.86 7.39 5.77
N GLY A 653 23.99 8.11 6.88
CA GLY A 653 25.24 8.75 7.32
C GLY A 653 26.40 7.76 7.48
N LEU A 654 26.24 6.74 8.31
CA LEU A 654 27.33 5.82 8.67
C LEU A 654 27.76 4.89 7.54
N PHE A 655 26.82 4.39 6.74
CA PHE A 655 27.10 3.30 5.82
C PHE A 655 27.05 3.71 4.35
N VAL A 656 26.27 4.73 3.99
CA VAL A 656 26.11 5.19 2.59
C VAL A 656 27.01 6.39 2.31
N HIS A 657 26.77 7.52 2.97
CA HIS A 657 27.49 8.77 2.71
C HIS A 657 28.99 8.66 3.01
N GLN A 658 29.36 8.07 4.15
CA GLN A 658 30.77 7.83 4.47
C GLN A 658 31.45 6.92 3.43
N SER A 659 30.76 5.88 2.95
CA SER A 659 31.30 4.98 1.93
C SER A 659 31.45 5.66 0.57
N GLN A 660 30.49 6.49 0.17
CA GLN A 660 30.56 7.30 -1.04
C GLN A 660 31.71 8.31 -0.97
N ALA A 661 31.84 9.04 0.14
CA ALA A 661 32.93 9.99 0.37
C ALA A 661 34.30 9.30 0.29
N MET A 662 34.45 8.13 0.94
CA MET A 662 35.67 7.30 0.82
C MET A 662 35.94 6.90 -0.64
N SER A 663 34.93 6.43 -1.36
CA SER A 663 35.07 6.02 -2.76
C SER A 663 35.48 7.18 -3.66
N SER A 664 34.80 8.32 -3.56
CA SER A 664 35.09 9.52 -4.34
C SER A 664 36.50 10.06 -4.06
N PHE A 665 36.92 10.09 -2.78
CA PHE A 665 38.28 10.47 -2.43
C PHE A 665 39.32 9.50 -2.97
N LEU A 666 39.08 8.18 -2.93
CA LEU A 666 40.02 7.18 -3.45
C LEU A 666 40.17 7.23 -4.98
N GLN A 667 39.13 7.67 -5.69
CA GLN A 667 39.14 7.84 -7.15
C GLN A 667 39.84 9.13 -7.59
N ASP A 668 39.50 10.25 -6.93
CA ASP A 668 40.02 11.59 -7.24
C ASP A 668 40.34 12.34 -5.94
N PRO A 669 41.49 12.04 -5.28
CA PRO A 669 41.88 12.73 -4.05
C PRO A 669 42.00 14.26 -4.18
N PRO A 670 42.68 14.83 -5.20
CA PRO A 670 42.85 16.28 -5.27
C PRO A 670 41.52 17.00 -5.57
N GLY A 671 40.73 16.52 -6.54
CA GLY A 671 39.46 17.16 -6.86
C GLY A 671 38.39 16.96 -5.78
N PHE A 672 38.40 15.85 -5.04
CA PHE A 672 37.52 15.68 -3.87
C PHE A 672 37.82 16.71 -2.77
N LEU A 673 39.10 16.93 -2.45
CA LEU A 673 39.50 17.92 -1.45
C LEU A 673 39.08 19.33 -1.87
N GLU A 674 39.30 19.70 -3.14
CA GLU A 674 38.89 21.01 -3.67
C GLU A 674 37.37 21.23 -3.56
N ARG A 675 36.57 20.26 -4.04
CA ARG A 675 35.10 20.32 -3.93
C ARG A 675 34.64 20.41 -2.48
N THR A 676 35.22 19.62 -1.59
CA THR A 676 34.84 19.61 -0.17
C THR A 676 35.15 20.94 0.52
N LEU A 677 36.26 21.59 0.16
CA LEU A 677 36.66 22.89 0.73
C LEU A 677 35.82 24.05 0.23
N SER A 678 35.14 23.90 -0.92
CA SER A 678 34.18 24.90 -1.41
C SER A 678 32.84 24.90 -0.66
N ASN A 679 32.59 23.91 0.19
CA ASN A 679 31.36 23.85 1.00
C ASN A 679 31.38 24.88 2.14
N GLN A 680 30.21 25.38 2.51
CA GLN A 680 30.05 26.44 3.51
C GLN A 680 30.11 25.89 4.96
N GLY A 681 30.53 26.74 5.90
CA GLY A 681 30.51 26.45 7.34
C GLY A 681 31.47 25.34 7.76
N ASN A 682 31.14 24.61 8.83
CA ASN A 682 32.00 23.54 9.41
C ASN A 682 31.93 22.19 8.66
N GLN A 683 31.11 22.06 7.61
CA GLN A 683 30.97 20.80 6.86
C GLN A 683 32.30 20.24 6.30
N PRO A 684 33.24 21.06 5.79
CA PRO A 684 34.53 20.54 5.32
C PRO A 684 35.32 19.86 6.44
N LEU A 685 35.29 20.43 7.66
CA LEU A 685 35.99 19.88 8.82
C LEU A 685 35.39 18.52 9.21
N GLU A 686 34.07 18.43 9.37
CA GLU A 686 33.37 17.20 9.73
C GLU A 686 33.59 16.08 8.69
N THR A 687 33.55 16.45 7.40
CA THR A 687 33.75 15.51 6.30
C THR A 687 35.18 14.94 6.31
N LEU A 688 36.19 15.80 6.44
CA LEU A 688 37.60 15.37 6.42
C LEU A 688 38.00 14.60 7.68
N GLU A 689 37.45 14.95 8.85
CA GLU A 689 37.66 14.18 10.09
C GLU A 689 37.08 12.78 10.01
N THR A 690 35.85 12.68 9.51
CA THR A 690 35.18 11.40 9.29
C THR A 690 35.95 10.55 8.29
N LEU A 691 36.45 11.17 7.22
CA LEU A 691 37.26 10.50 6.20
C LEU A 691 38.59 9.98 6.77
N LYS A 692 39.33 10.80 7.53
CA LYS A 692 40.57 10.40 8.22
C LYS A 692 40.29 9.26 9.20
N THR A 693 39.24 9.38 10.00
CA THR A 693 38.87 8.35 10.99
C THR A 693 38.61 7.00 10.31
N ASN A 694 37.85 7.00 9.22
CA ASN A 694 37.46 5.78 8.52
C ASN A 694 38.59 5.16 7.66
N LEU A 695 39.46 5.98 7.07
CA LEU A 695 40.55 5.49 6.21
C LEU A 695 41.84 5.17 6.96
N LEU A 696 42.15 5.93 8.03
CA LEU A 696 43.45 5.89 8.71
C LEU A 696 43.31 5.41 10.16
N ASP A 697 42.53 6.10 10.99
CA ASP A 697 42.63 5.93 12.45
C ASP A 697 41.89 4.68 12.97
N LYS A 698 40.73 4.36 12.39
CA LYS A 698 39.80 3.33 12.88
C LYS A 698 39.31 2.43 11.74
N ARG A 699 40.19 2.11 10.79
CA ARG A 699 39.90 1.15 9.72
C ARG A 699 39.86 -0.27 10.29
N PRO A 700 38.74 -1.01 10.15
CA PRO A 700 38.68 -2.39 10.62
C PRO A 700 39.54 -3.33 9.77
N SER A 701 40.17 -4.30 10.43
CA SER A 701 40.97 -5.36 9.81
C SER A 701 40.32 -6.74 9.95
N SER A 702 39.49 -6.92 10.98
CA SER A 702 38.80 -8.15 11.35
C SER A 702 37.31 -7.90 11.64
N PHE A 703 36.51 -8.96 11.82
CA PHE A 703 35.11 -8.81 12.21
C PHE A 703 34.99 -8.39 13.69
N GLU A 704 35.93 -8.80 14.52
CA GLU A 704 36.08 -8.42 15.92
C GLU A 704 36.28 -6.89 16.07
N ASP A 705 37.03 -6.27 15.16
CA ASP A 705 37.15 -4.80 15.10
C ASP A 705 35.80 -4.15 14.78
N CYS A 706 35.00 -4.77 13.91
CA CYS A 706 33.65 -4.29 13.59
C CYS A 706 32.69 -4.41 14.78
N VAL A 707 32.78 -5.49 15.57
CA VAL A 707 32.00 -5.66 16.81
C VAL A 707 32.42 -4.63 17.86
N THR A 708 33.73 -4.40 18.02
CA THR A 708 34.28 -3.38 18.92
C THR A 708 33.78 -1.99 18.55
N TRP A 709 33.85 -1.63 17.27
CA TRP A 709 33.31 -0.38 16.75
C TRP A 709 31.81 -0.24 17.03
N ALA A 710 31.02 -1.30 16.77
CA ALA A 710 29.58 -1.28 17.01
C ALA A 710 29.24 -1.10 18.51
N ARG A 711 30.01 -1.70 19.42
CA ARG A 711 29.83 -1.56 20.87
C ARG A 711 30.15 -0.17 21.39
N LEU A 712 31.20 0.44 20.85
CA LEU A 712 31.56 1.83 21.17
C LEU A 712 30.55 2.82 20.58
N LEU A 713 30.07 2.56 19.36
CA LEU A 713 28.99 3.35 18.74
C LEU A 713 27.71 3.26 19.59
N TRP A 714 27.32 2.07 20.03
CA TRP A 714 26.18 1.91 20.93
C TRP A 714 26.32 2.73 22.21
N GLN A 715 27.51 2.68 22.83
CA GLN A 715 27.80 3.44 24.06
C GLN A 715 27.62 4.94 23.82
N ASP A 716 28.14 5.42 22.70
CA ASP A 716 28.11 6.83 22.37
C ASP A 716 26.68 7.33 22.13
N LEU A 717 25.90 6.60 21.33
CA LEU A 717 24.55 7.00 20.94
C LEU A 717 23.55 6.92 22.09
N PHE A 718 23.55 5.81 22.84
CA PHE A 718 22.48 5.50 23.80
C PHE A 718 22.84 5.77 25.26
N SER A 719 24.10 6.14 25.54
CA SER A 719 24.57 6.40 26.90
C SER A 719 25.30 7.73 27.01
N ASN A 720 26.43 7.91 26.31
CA ASN A 720 27.29 9.08 26.47
C ASN A 720 26.62 10.37 26.00
N THR A 721 26.04 10.37 24.80
CA THR A 721 25.32 11.53 24.26
C THR A 721 24.14 11.92 25.16
N ILE A 722 23.45 10.93 25.74
CA ILE A 722 22.36 11.16 26.69
C ILE A 722 22.86 11.74 28.01
N ALA A 723 23.99 11.24 28.53
CA ALA A 723 24.62 11.77 29.73
C ALA A 723 25.10 13.22 29.53
N GLN A 724 25.65 13.54 28.35
CA GLN A 724 26.00 14.91 27.97
C GLN A 724 24.75 15.80 27.91
N LEU A 725 23.65 15.32 27.32
CA LEU A 725 22.40 16.08 27.24
C LEU A 725 21.84 16.41 28.64
N LEU A 726 21.87 15.45 29.57
CA LEU A 726 21.45 15.66 30.96
C LEU A 726 22.41 16.54 31.77
N PHE A 727 23.70 16.56 31.42
CA PHE A 727 24.66 17.48 32.02
C PHE A 727 24.37 18.92 31.61
N ASN A 728 24.01 19.12 30.34
CA ASN A 728 23.59 20.42 29.81
C ASN A 728 22.23 20.87 30.35
N PHE A 729 21.27 19.95 30.43
CA PHE A 729 19.92 20.21 30.92
C PHE A 729 19.58 19.19 32.02
N PRO A 730 19.88 19.51 33.29
CA PRO A 730 19.54 18.68 34.44
C PRO A 730 18.06 18.27 34.48
N ARG A 731 17.73 17.21 35.22
CA ARG A 731 16.35 16.68 35.28
C ARG A 731 15.34 17.68 35.86
N ASP A 732 15.82 18.54 36.73
CA ASP A 732 15.14 19.62 37.44
C ASP A 732 15.40 20.99 36.78
N HIS A 733 15.90 21.01 35.54
CA HIS A 733 16.16 22.25 34.82
C HIS A 733 14.85 23.02 34.59
N VAL A 734 14.85 24.30 34.99
CA VAL A 734 13.75 25.24 34.78
C VAL A 734 14.14 26.24 33.70
N THR A 735 13.16 26.62 32.88
CA THR A 735 13.33 27.63 31.85
C THR A 735 13.38 29.04 32.46
N SER A 736 13.69 30.05 31.64
CA SER A 736 13.69 31.45 32.07
C SER A 736 12.34 31.96 32.57
N THR A 737 11.24 31.30 32.22
CA THR A 737 9.87 31.63 32.68
C THR A 737 9.48 30.88 33.95
N GLY A 738 10.37 30.04 34.49
CA GLY A 738 10.12 29.27 35.71
C GLY A 738 9.37 27.94 35.50
N SER A 739 9.09 27.56 34.24
CA SER A 739 8.48 26.27 33.91
C SER A 739 9.52 25.15 33.77
N ASP A 740 9.11 23.89 34.01
CA ASP A 740 9.98 22.72 33.81
C ASP A 740 10.42 22.61 32.35
N PHE A 741 11.73 22.50 32.12
CA PHE A 741 12.29 22.31 30.78
C PHE A 741 11.83 20.99 30.14
N TRP A 742 11.77 19.92 30.95
CA TRP A 742 11.34 18.58 30.51
C TRP A 742 9.83 18.40 30.61
N SER A 743 9.10 19.18 29.81
CA SER A 743 7.63 19.15 29.74
C SER A 743 7.13 19.11 28.29
N GLY A 744 5.88 18.71 28.10
CA GLY A 744 5.24 18.61 26.78
C GLY A 744 6.03 17.74 25.79
N THR A 745 6.50 18.35 24.70
CA THR A 745 7.29 17.71 23.63
C THR A 745 8.71 17.32 24.05
N LYS A 746 9.22 17.81 25.18
CA LYS A 746 10.58 17.50 25.67
C LYS A 746 10.53 16.41 26.74
N ARG A 747 10.66 15.15 26.31
CA ARG A 747 10.70 14.00 27.23
C ARG A 747 12.10 13.85 27.85
N CYS A 748 12.19 13.87 29.18
CA CYS A 748 13.47 13.69 29.89
C CYS A 748 14.06 12.29 29.61
N PRO A 749 15.27 12.20 29.01
CA PRO A 749 15.88 10.92 28.69
C PRO A 749 16.63 10.34 29.89
N HIS A 750 17.10 9.10 29.76
CA HIS A 750 18.04 8.49 30.71
C HIS A 750 19.10 7.66 29.98
N PRO A 751 20.38 7.71 30.39
CA PRO A 751 21.43 6.90 29.76
C PRO A 751 21.14 5.41 29.92
N LEU A 752 21.34 4.63 28.87
CA LEU A 752 21.20 3.18 28.92
C LEU A 752 22.51 2.52 29.35
N GLN A 753 22.38 1.40 30.07
CA GLN A 753 23.47 0.48 30.36
C GLN A 753 23.40 -0.69 29.40
N PHE A 754 24.53 -1.08 28.81
CA PHE A 754 24.55 -2.18 27.87
C PHE A 754 24.35 -3.51 28.59
N ASP A 755 23.31 -4.24 28.23
CA ASP A 755 23.11 -5.63 28.62
C ASP A 755 23.21 -6.53 27.39
N VAL A 756 24.06 -7.55 27.47
CA VAL A 756 24.25 -8.54 26.39
C VAL A 756 23.06 -9.50 26.25
N GLN A 757 22.28 -9.68 27.32
CA GLN A 757 21.07 -10.51 27.33
C GLN A 757 19.87 -9.79 26.74
N ASP A 758 19.94 -8.46 26.62
CA ASP A 758 18.91 -7.70 25.96
C ASP A 758 19.00 -7.90 24.44
N THR A 759 17.98 -8.53 23.88
CA THR A 759 17.93 -8.87 22.45
C THR A 759 18.10 -7.65 21.55
N THR A 760 17.59 -6.47 21.95
CA THR A 760 17.72 -5.26 21.12
C THR A 760 19.14 -4.71 21.16
N HIS A 761 19.89 -4.99 22.22
CA HIS A 761 21.31 -4.66 22.32
C HIS A 761 22.14 -5.52 21.43
N LEU A 762 21.94 -6.83 21.51
CA LEU A 762 22.70 -7.74 20.67
C LEU A 762 22.34 -7.60 19.17
N GLU A 763 21.07 -7.34 18.84
CA GLU A 763 20.63 -7.07 17.47
C GLU A 763 21.27 -5.81 16.89
N PHE A 764 21.39 -4.71 17.66
CA PHE A 764 22.12 -3.50 17.22
C PHE A 764 23.55 -3.83 16.82
N ILE A 765 24.26 -4.50 17.71
CA ILE A 765 25.69 -4.84 17.55
C ILE A 765 25.85 -5.74 16.33
N SER A 766 25.00 -6.75 16.18
CA SER A 766 25.01 -7.66 15.04
C SER A 766 24.78 -6.92 13.71
N ALA A 767 23.77 -6.07 13.63
CA ALA A 767 23.48 -5.32 12.40
C ALA A 767 24.59 -4.34 12.05
N ALA A 768 25.01 -3.51 13.02
CA ALA A 768 26.04 -2.50 12.82
C ALA A 768 27.40 -3.11 12.43
N SER A 769 27.82 -4.17 13.12
CA SER A 769 29.09 -4.86 12.81
C SER A 769 29.08 -5.52 11.42
N ASN A 770 27.98 -6.18 11.04
CA ASN A 770 27.86 -6.81 9.72
C ASN A 770 27.81 -5.78 8.57
N LEU A 771 27.13 -4.65 8.78
CA LEU A 771 27.12 -3.54 7.82
C LEU A 771 28.50 -2.93 7.66
N ARG A 772 29.18 -2.67 8.79
CA ARG A 772 30.55 -2.19 8.79
C ARG A 772 31.47 -3.17 8.07
N ALA A 773 31.34 -4.48 8.33
CA ALA A 773 32.12 -5.50 7.64
C ALA A 773 31.89 -5.47 6.12
N GLU A 774 30.64 -5.32 5.67
CA GLU A 774 30.29 -5.21 4.24
C GLU A 774 30.96 -3.98 3.59
N CYS A 775 30.87 -2.80 4.22
CA CYS A 775 31.50 -1.57 3.72
C CYS A 775 33.01 -1.72 3.47
N TYR A 776 33.71 -2.52 4.29
CA TYR A 776 35.17 -2.72 4.18
C TYR A 776 35.53 -4.05 3.50
N GLY A 777 34.54 -4.84 3.08
CA GLY A 777 34.74 -6.13 2.41
C GLY A 777 35.29 -7.24 3.30
N ILE A 778 35.04 -7.16 4.61
CA ILE A 778 35.40 -8.15 5.64
C ILE A 778 34.29 -9.23 5.70
N PRO A 779 34.63 -10.52 5.90
CA PRO A 779 33.63 -11.57 6.08
C PRO A 779 32.65 -11.27 7.23
N GLN A 780 31.36 -11.40 6.94
CA GLN A 780 30.28 -11.21 7.91
C GLN A 780 30.12 -12.42 8.84
N CYS A 781 29.64 -12.20 10.06
CA CYS A 781 29.24 -13.25 11.00
C CYS A 781 27.83 -12.95 11.53
N ARG A 782 26.91 -13.90 11.37
CA ARG A 782 25.51 -13.78 11.84
C ARG A 782 25.19 -14.64 13.06
N ASN A 783 26.19 -15.31 13.63
CA ASN A 783 26.02 -16.13 14.82
C ASN A 783 26.02 -15.21 16.07
N LEU A 784 24.85 -15.05 16.68
CA LEU A 784 24.67 -14.16 17.84
C LEU A 784 25.48 -14.60 19.06
N SER A 785 25.68 -15.90 19.28
CA SER A 785 26.49 -16.41 20.40
C SER A 785 27.96 -15.97 20.27
N LYS A 786 28.53 -16.08 19.06
CA LYS A 786 29.90 -15.59 18.79
C LYS A 786 30.03 -14.08 18.97
N ILE A 787 29.03 -13.33 18.51
CA ILE A 787 29.00 -11.86 18.67
C ILE A 787 28.91 -11.49 20.16
N SER A 788 28.10 -12.23 20.92
CA SER A 788 27.95 -12.06 22.38
C SER A 788 29.27 -12.28 23.13
N GLU A 789 30.04 -13.30 22.77
CA GLU A 789 31.35 -13.55 23.38
C GLU A 789 32.33 -12.40 23.10
N ILE A 790 32.41 -11.96 21.85
CA ILE A 790 33.31 -10.86 21.45
C ILE A 790 32.90 -9.57 22.16
N VAL A 791 31.61 -9.21 22.18
CA VAL A 791 31.15 -7.94 22.72
C VAL A 791 31.38 -7.81 24.23
N GLN A 792 31.35 -8.92 24.97
CA GLN A 792 31.65 -8.94 26.41
C GLN A 792 33.12 -8.63 26.71
N SER A 793 34.02 -8.93 25.78
CA SER A 793 35.47 -8.63 25.92
C SER A 793 35.84 -7.19 25.58
N VAL A 794 34.91 -6.40 25.02
CA VAL A 794 35.19 -5.03 24.58
C VAL A 794 35.34 -4.08 25.77
N VAL A 795 36.51 -3.44 25.87
CA VAL A 795 36.77 -2.40 26.86
C VAL A 795 36.12 -1.09 26.43
N VAL A 796 35.21 -0.58 27.25
CA VAL A 796 34.49 0.67 27.00
C VAL A 796 35.13 1.80 27.83
N PRO A 797 35.64 2.87 27.20
CA PRO A 797 36.20 4.01 27.93
C PRO A 797 35.16 4.71 28.81
N PRO A 798 35.52 5.17 30.02
CA PRO A 798 34.63 5.97 30.84
C PRO A 798 34.33 7.31 30.15
N PHE A 799 33.07 7.75 30.22
CA PHE A 799 32.64 9.02 29.66
C PHE A 799 32.52 10.10 30.75
N VAL A 800 33.09 11.27 30.48
CA VAL A 800 32.98 12.45 31.34
C VAL A 800 32.34 13.58 30.51
N PRO A 801 31.16 14.09 30.89
CA PRO A 801 30.53 15.22 30.22
C PRO A 801 31.44 16.45 30.21
N ARG A 802 31.41 17.21 29.12
CA ARG A 802 32.24 18.41 28.95
C ARG A 802 31.43 19.68 29.12
N SER A 803 31.98 20.66 29.82
CA SER A 803 31.45 22.03 29.91
C SER A 803 31.69 22.78 28.59
N GLY A 804 30.70 23.59 28.16
CA GLY A 804 30.80 24.39 26.93
C GLY A 804 30.35 23.69 25.65
N VAL A 805 29.86 22.45 25.72
CA VAL A 805 29.19 21.80 24.58
C VAL A 805 27.84 22.50 24.36
N ARG A 806 27.66 23.17 23.22
CA ARG A 806 26.39 23.83 22.88
C ARG A 806 25.43 22.83 22.22
N ILE A 807 24.24 22.68 22.80
CA ILE A 807 23.14 21.87 22.30
C ILE A 807 22.03 22.82 21.87
N ASP A 808 21.64 22.73 20.61
CA ASP A 808 20.63 23.61 20.03
C ASP A 808 19.23 23.16 20.48
N VAL A 809 18.50 24.07 21.13
CA VAL A 809 17.16 23.82 21.71
C VAL A 809 16.06 24.16 20.71
N THR A 810 16.33 25.13 19.82
CA THR A 810 15.41 25.59 18.78
C THR A 810 16.01 25.41 17.38
N GLU A 811 15.16 25.40 16.36
CA GLU A 811 15.61 25.32 14.98
C GLU A 811 16.41 26.56 14.55
N ALA A 812 16.01 27.75 15.03
CA ALA A 812 16.75 28.99 14.79
C ALA A 812 18.19 28.92 15.30
N GLU A 813 18.42 28.32 16.48
CA GLU A 813 19.77 28.09 17.01
C GLU A 813 20.58 27.12 16.13
N ALA A 814 19.97 26.03 15.68
CA ALA A 814 20.61 25.04 14.80
C ALA A 814 21.01 25.62 13.43
N GLN A 815 20.14 26.45 12.84
CA GLN A 815 20.40 27.14 11.57
C GLN A 815 21.51 28.19 11.71
N ALA A 816 21.46 29.00 12.77
CA ALA A 816 22.49 30.01 13.05
C ALA A 816 23.89 29.38 13.24
N ARG A 817 23.96 28.20 13.85
CA ARG A 817 25.21 27.45 14.00
C ARG A 817 25.74 26.92 12.67
N SER A 818 24.87 26.41 11.82
CA SER A 818 25.25 25.85 10.52
C SER A 818 25.84 26.92 9.58
N ALA A 819 25.38 28.17 9.75
CA ALA A 819 25.88 29.35 9.04
C ALA A 819 27.14 29.99 9.66
N ALA A 820 27.61 29.51 10.82
CA ALA A 820 28.76 30.08 11.49
C ALA A 820 30.06 29.80 10.70
N PRO A 821 30.94 30.80 10.52
CA PRO A 821 32.20 30.64 9.81
C PRO A 821 33.15 29.67 10.51
N ILE A 822 34.01 29.02 9.72
CA ILE A 822 35.01 28.04 10.19
C ILE A 822 35.94 28.72 11.19
N THR A 823 35.94 28.23 12.43
CA THR A 823 36.70 28.82 13.53
C THR A 823 38.10 28.20 13.72
N ASP A 824 38.40 27.05 13.10
CA ASP A 824 39.66 26.31 13.31
C ASP A 824 40.32 25.89 11.98
N THR A 825 40.85 26.87 11.25
CA THR A 825 41.57 26.66 9.98
C THR A 825 42.85 25.83 10.15
N SER A 826 43.53 25.93 11.30
CA SER A 826 44.74 25.15 11.59
C SER A 826 44.48 23.65 11.65
N ARG A 827 43.35 23.24 12.25
CA ARG A 827 42.95 21.83 12.31
C ARG A 827 42.58 21.29 10.92
N LEU A 828 41.95 22.10 10.08
CA LEU A 828 41.61 21.74 8.70
C LEU A 828 42.89 21.48 7.85
N GLU A 829 43.91 22.33 7.97
CA GLU A 829 45.19 22.14 7.28
C GLU A 829 45.91 20.84 7.71
N LYS A 830 45.87 20.50 9.01
CA LYS A 830 46.44 19.24 9.52
C LYS A 830 45.73 18.03 8.93
N LEU A 831 44.40 18.06 8.82
CA LEU A 831 43.61 16.98 8.21
C LEU A 831 43.93 16.82 6.72
N GLN A 832 44.04 17.92 5.98
CA GLN A 832 44.44 17.89 4.57
C GLN A 832 45.81 17.25 4.39
N LYS A 833 46.79 17.63 5.22
CA LYS A 833 48.15 17.06 5.16
C LYS A 833 48.14 15.55 5.41
N ALA A 834 47.41 15.10 6.43
CA ALA A 834 47.28 13.69 6.78
C ALA A 834 46.59 12.86 5.68
N LEU A 835 45.58 13.42 5.02
CA LEU A 835 44.86 12.75 3.92
C LEU A 835 45.66 12.76 2.61
N ARG A 836 46.40 13.83 2.31
CA ARG A 836 47.27 13.91 1.13
C ARG A 836 48.47 12.97 1.21
N SER A 837 48.97 12.65 2.40
CA SER A 837 50.05 11.69 2.59
C SER A 837 49.59 10.22 2.48
N PHE A 838 48.29 9.96 2.36
CA PHE A 838 47.76 8.61 2.22
C PHE A 838 48.02 8.07 0.79
N THR A 839 48.87 7.05 0.69
CA THR A 839 49.14 6.32 -0.57
C THR A 839 48.51 4.93 -0.49
N CYS A 840 47.60 4.62 -1.43
CA CYS A 840 46.89 3.33 -1.46
C CYS A 840 47.36 2.49 -2.66
N SER A 841 47.66 1.21 -2.44
CA SER A 841 48.06 0.27 -3.50
C SER A 841 46.95 0.05 -4.54
N ARG A 842 47.31 -0.17 -5.81
CA ARG A 842 46.35 -0.34 -6.94
C ARG A 842 45.33 -1.45 -6.68
N THR A 843 45.72 -2.53 -6.01
CA THR A 843 44.88 -3.69 -5.64
C THR A 843 43.90 -3.36 -4.49
N GLN A 844 44.30 -2.54 -3.51
CA GLN A 844 43.40 -2.06 -2.45
C GLN A 844 42.40 -1.01 -2.94
N LYS A 845 42.79 -0.16 -3.89
CA LYS A 845 41.89 0.81 -4.54
C LYS A 845 40.73 0.10 -5.24
N SER A 846 41.01 -0.98 -5.99
CA SER A 846 39.99 -1.73 -6.74
C SER A 846 38.98 -2.47 -5.84
N ARG A 847 39.44 -3.16 -4.77
CA ARG A 847 38.58 -3.94 -3.86
C ARG A 847 37.70 -3.07 -2.95
N THR A 848 38.21 -1.94 -2.48
CA THR A 848 37.47 -1.02 -1.59
C THR A 848 36.41 -0.24 -2.38
N VAL A 849 36.73 0.22 -3.59
CA VAL A 849 35.82 0.98 -4.46
C VAL A 849 34.69 0.12 -5.06
N GLN A 850 34.95 -1.15 -5.42
CA GLN A 850 33.91 -2.03 -5.99
C GLN A 850 32.91 -2.61 -4.96
N LYS A 851 33.25 -2.61 -3.66
CA LYS A 851 32.42 -3.23 -2.61
C LYS A 851 31.55 -2.20 -1.85
N CYS A 852 32.02 -0.97 -1.63
CA CYS A 852 31.24 0.12 -1.02
C CYS A 852 29.89 0.43 -1.71
N LEU A 853 29.71 0.00 -2.96
CA LEU A 853 28.51 0.26 -3.77
C LEU A 853 27.48 -0.89 -3.77
N ARG A 854 27.62 -1.93 -2.93
CA ARG A 854 26.69 -3.08 -2.91
C ARG A 854 25.61 -3.00 -1.81
N ARG A 855 24.35 -3.03 -2.27
CA ARG A 855 23.08 -3.43 -1.60
C ARG A 855 22.93 -3.11 -0.10
N PHE A 856 22.17 -2.05 0.21
CA PHE A 856 21.86 -1.59 1.58
C PHE A 856 20.42 -1.87 2.09
N SER A 857 19.56 -2.58 1.34
CA SER A 857 18.12 -2.63 1.67
C SER A 857 17.73 -3.52 2.87
N VAL A 858 18.49 -4.56 3.22
CA VAL A 858 18.09 -5.52 4.29
C VAL A 858 18.46 -5.03 5.69
N ALA A 859 19.43 -4.15 5.81
CA ALA A 859 20.00 -3.77 7.10
C ALA A 859 19.32 -2.57 7.77
N LEU A 860 18.63 -1.74 6.97
CA LEU A 860 17.78 -0.66 7.45
C LEU A 860 16.64 -1.19 8.35
N TYR A 861 16.07 -2.35 8.03
CA TYR A 861 15.01 -2.99 8.83
C TYR A 861 15.45 -3.31 10.27
N PHE A 862 16.66 -3.82 10.47
CA PHE A 862 17.16 -4.20 11.80
C PHE A 862 17.55 -2.99 12.65
N ILE A 863 18.15 -1.96 12.05
CA ILE A 863 18.45 -0.70 12.76
C ILE A 863 17.15 0.01 13.18
N LEU A 864 16.14 0.05 12.31
CA LEU A 864 14.83 0.63 12.62
C LEU A 864 14.11 -0.13 13.75
N ARG A 865 14.11 -1.47 13.74
CA ARG A 865 13.54 -2.29 14.83
C ARG A 865 14.24 -2.03 16.16
N THR A 866 15.55 -1.91 16.11
CA THR A 866 16.38 -1.73 17.30
C THR A 866 16.18 -0.34 17.91
N CYS A 867 16.31 0.73 17.12
CA CYS A 867 16.08 2.10 17.58
C CYS A 867 14.63 2.34 18.05
N SER A 868 13.65 1.71 17.38
CA SER A 868 12.24 1.70 17.81
C SER A 868 12.08 1.08 19.19
N THR A 869 12.69 -0.09 19.44
CA THR A 869 12.54 -0.81 20.72
C THR A 869 13.31 -0.14 21.87
N TYR A 870 14.40 0.57 21.57
CA TYR A 870 15.20 1.29 22.57
C TYR A 870 14.48 2.46 23.21
N GLN A 871 13.84 3.31 22.40
CA GLN A 871 13.03 4.38 22.97
C GLN A 871 11.66 3.88 23.42
N VAL A 872 11.09 2.84 22.81
CA VAL A 872 9.90 2.18 23.40
C VAL A 872 10.24 1.57 24.76
N LYS A 873 11.47 1.11 25.05
CA LYS A 873 11.90 0.72 26.41
C LYS A 873 12.15 1.92 27.33
N ILE A 874 12.70 3.05 26.83
CA ILE A 874 12.81 4.31 27.60
C ILE A 874 11.43 4.90 27.93
N LEU A 875 10.45 4.79 27.03
CA LEU A 875 9.05 5.12 27.27
C LEU A 875 8.34 4.05 28.13
N ARG A 876 8.58 2.75 27.90
CA ARG A 876 7.91 1.63 28.60
C ARG A 876 8.45 1.36 29.99
N TYR A 877 9.67 1.76 30.34
CA TYR A 877 10.18 1.59 31.72
C TYR A 877 9.53 2.56 32.73
N ARG A 878 8.57 3.39 32.29
CA ARG A 878 7.56 4.04 33.16
C ARG A 878 6.13 3.49 32.99
N ILE A 879 5.91 2.50 32.13
CA ILE A 879 4.62 1.83 31.90
C ILE A 879 4.48 0.54 32.74
N PHE A 880 5.55 0.01 33.32
CA PHE A 880 5.47 -1.12 34.26
C PHE A 880 5.41 -0.67 35.73
N PHE A 881 4.25 -0.15 36.12
CA PHE A 881 3.67 -0.38 37.44
C PHE A 881 2.15 -0.51 37.32
N MET A 882 1.70 -1.52 36.57
CA MET A 882 0.51 -2.34 36.83
C MET A 882 0.30 -3.33 35.67
N GLY A 883 0.18 -4.63 36.00
CA GLY A 883 -0.15 -5.67 35.03
C GLY A 883 0.67 -6.97 35.07
N SER A 884 1.19 -7.40 36.23
CA SER A 884 1.53 -8.82 36.42
C SER A 884 0.31 -9.57 36.95
N VAL A 885 -0.44 -10.22 36.05
CA VAL A 885 -1.13 -11.48 36.36
C VAL A 885 -0.79 -12.46 35.24
N ARG A 886 0.46 -12.96 35.28
CA ARG A 886 0.76 -14.30 34.77
C ARG A 886 0.75 -15.21 35.99
N THR A 887 -0.31 -16.00 36.11
CA THR A 887 -0.37 -17.13 37.04
C THR A 887 0.80 -18.07 36.73
N PHE A 888 1.79 -18.06 37.62
CA PHE A 888 2.80 -19.11 37.73
C PHE A 888 2.11 -20.44 38.01
N ARG A 889 2.33 -21.45 37.16
CA ARG A 889 2.14 -22.86 37.50
C ARG A 889 3.46 -23.59 37.30
N SER A 890 3.99 -24.12 38.40
CA SER A 890 4.92 -25.25 38.55
C SER A 890 5.65 -25.03 39.89
N TYR A 891 5.75 -25.94 40.86
CA TYR A 891 5.62 -27.40 40.95
C TYR A 891 5.11 -27.75 42.36
N ASP A 892 4.39 -28.88 42.52
CA ASP A 892 4.84 -29.85 43.52
C ASP A 892 4.33 -31.27 43.21
N LEU A 893 5.26 -32.22 43.38
CA LEU A 893 5.07 -33.65 43.16
C LEU A 893 4.56 -34.30 44.46
N ALA A 894 3.86 -35.41 44.30
CA ALA A 894 3.49 -36.40 45.34
C ALA A 894 2.24 -36.10 46.19
N ARG A 895 1.11 -36.71 45.79
CA ARG A 895 0.53 -37.81 46.59
C ARG A 895 -0.45 -38.65 45.78
N SER A 896 -0.18 -39.94 45.85
CA SER A 896 -0.99 -41.06 45.39
C SER A 896 -2.37 -41.09 46.06
N ASN A 897 -3.30 -41.78 45.37
CA ASN A 897 -4.54 -42.41 45.84
C ASN A 897 -5.89 -41.69 45.62
N ARG A 898 -6.69 -42.39 44.81
CA ARG A 898 -8.12 -42.75 45.02
C ARG A 898 -9.17 -41.70 44.58
N ILE A 899 -9.89 -41.97 43.49
CA ILE A 899 -11.09 -42.84 43.37
C ILE A 899 -12.38 -42.07 43.72
N LEU A 900 -13.31 -42.12 42.76
CA LEU A 900 -14.78 -42.01 42.83
C LEU A 900 -15.47 -40.64 43.05
N GLN A 901 -16.38 -40.38 42.11
CA GLN A 901 -17.75 -39.85 42.27
C GLN A 901 -17.92 -38.41 42.80
N ARG A 902 -18.22 -37.49 41.89
CA ARG A 902 -19.61 -37.11 41.51
C ARG A 902 -19.59 -36.13 40.36
#